data_AF-A0A9P7EAM0-F1
#
_entry.id   AF-A0A9P7EAM0-F1
#
_cell.length_a   1.000
_cell.length_b   1.000
_cell.length_c   1.000
_cell.angle_alpha   90.00
_cell.angle_beta   90.00
_cell.angle_gamma   90.00
#
_symmetry.space_group_name_H-M   'P 1'
#
loop_
_entity.id
_entity.type
_entity.pdbx_description
1 polymer ?
#
loop_
_entity_poly.entity_id
_entity_poly.type
_entity_poly.pdbx_seq_one_letter_code
_entity_poly.pdbx_strand_id
1 'polypeptide(L)'
;MFLTVTSRNVLLPDFDLPRPATINVDLRTGKIIEVRLEYIGDEACKKSGDLHFVDAGDKVVLPGLVDAHVHLEEPGNQDWEGFRTGTQAAAAGGVTALIDMPVDSNVGFWGGAIPQNQAELGPLLSAGVRGFKCFLIDTGIEEFPCVSESDLHTHMSHLQHFSKNSVMIFHAEMQTASSPAQHRLNPRSYQEFLSSRPKELEVDAITFITRLQAMYPSVSCHIAHLSAAAALPIIRAAKDRGSKLSVETCFHYLCLSAEDIPDGATEYKCTPPIREDSNRNLLWDALVDGTIDCVTSDHSPCLIEMKGLEHGDFMEAWGGVSSLGLGLSLLWTDGRKRGISLGQIIRWMSIENAELAGLSGTKGQLKVGYDGDLVIWDPESEFKADLKPLVAAGVKGFKCFLIESGVEEFPSVSEHDLHEHMKELQDQSTVLLFHAELEDDSCSVQNHEDHDPTAYQTFLSSRPEELEVNAISLITALQEKYNSLRCHIVHLSAASALPIIRAARSRGLNLTVETCFHYLCLSANDIPHGRPEFKCCPPIRSESNRDALWEALIDGTIDCVVSDHSPCVAELKKFEEGDIMTAWGGINSLGFGLSLLWTEGQKRGISLGQIIRWTSEETAKHAGLSSSKGRLSVGHDGDLVIWDPAAELKVSKEHFHFKNKFSAYERMVLNGVVQQTVLRGRVTYDRTQNGFDGLTPTGKLL
;
A
#
# COMPACT_ATOMS: atom_id res chain seq x y z
N MET A 1 -25.32 24.57 9.80
CA MET A 1 -24.06 24.09 10.42
C MET A 1 -23.01 24.30 9.36
N PHE A 2 -21.97 25.06 9.64
CA PHE A 2 -21.05 25.53 8.61
C PHE A 2 -19.64 25.02 8.90
N LEU A 3 -18.91 24.67 7.85
CA LEU A 3 -17.46 24.58 7.89
C LEU A 3 -16.90 25.90 7.37
N THR A 4 -16.08 26.57 8.18
CA THR A 4 -15.37 27.78 7.78
C THR A 4 -13.89 27.44 7.60
N VAL A 5 -13.33 27.71 6.42
CA VAL A 5 -11.90 27.53 6.13
C VAL A 5 -11.29 28.88 5.77
N THR A 6 -10.24 29.29 6.48
CA THR A 6 -9.52 30.55 6.21
C THR A 6 -8.05 30.29 5.93
N SER A 7 -7.47 31.01 4.97
CA SER A 7 -6.03 30.94 4.68
C SER A 7 -5.53 32.28 4.14
N ARG A 8 -4.22 32.54 4.30
CA ARG A 8 -3.52 33.59 3.55
C ARG A 8 -3.35 33.23 2.07
N ASN A 9 -3.46 31.95 1.73
CA ASN A 9 -3.25 31.41 0.39
C ASN A 9 -4.45 30.54 -0.02
N VAL A 10 -5.41 31.12 -0.74
CA VAL A 10 -6.55 30.41 -1.35
C VAL A 10 -6.51 30.63 -2.86
N LEU A 11 -6.52 29.55 -3.64
CA LEU A 11 -6.59 29.62 -5.10
C LEU A 11 -8.06 29.72 -5.55
N LEU A 12 -8.48 30.92 -5.91
CA LEU A 12 -9.83 31.20 -6.39
C LEU A 12 -9.86 31.24 -7.93
N PRO A 13 -11.01 30.95 -8.58
CA PRO A 13 -11.09 30.71 -10.03
C PRO A 13 -10.55 31.83 -10.94
N ASP A 14 -10.60 33.08 -10.49
CA ASP A 14 -10.18 34.25 -11.28
C ASP A 14 -8.71 34.63 -11.06
N PHE A 15 -7.94 33.80 -10.33
CA PHE A 15 -6.57 34.11 -9.93
C PHE A 15 -5.62 32.95 -10.24
N ASP A 16 -4.48 33.31 -10.83
CA ASP A 16 -3.40 32.35 -11.11
C ASP A 16 -2.50 32.09 -9.89
N LEU A 17 -2.53 33.02 -8.92
CA LEU A 17 -1.78 32.93 -7.66
C LEU A 17 -2.75 32.92 -6.46
N PRO A 18 -2.45 32.14 -5.40
CA PRO A 18 -3.25 32.14 -4.17
C PRO A 18 -3.30 33.51 -3.49
N ARG A 19 -4.41 33.80 -2.80
CA ARG A 19 -4.62 35.07 -2.09
C ARG A 19 -5.36 34.86 -0.77
N PRO A 20 -5.32 35.82 0.17
CA PRO A 20 -6.06 35.69 1.42
C PRO A 20 -7.56 35.58 1.17
N ALA A 21 -8.19 34.51 1.69
CA ALA A 21 -9.63 34.33 1.62
C ALA A 21 -10.17 33.41 2.71
N THR A 22 -11.48 33.47 2.90
CA THR A 22 -12.27 32.64 3.80
C THR A 22 -13.46 32.04 3.06
N ILE A 23 -13.67 30.73 3.19
CA ILE A 23 -14.72 29.97 2.52
C ILE A 23 -15.66 29.40 3.57
N ASN A 24 -16.97 29.58 3.37
CA ASN A 24 -18.00 28.93 4.19
C ASN A 24 -18.74 27.88 3.37
N VAL A 25 -18.79 26.67 3.91
CA VAL A 25 -19.50 25.51 3.35
C VAL A 25 -20.66 25.16 4.26
N ASP A 26 -21.87 25.03 3.71
CA ASP A 26 -23.00 24.49 4.44
C ASP A 26 -22.90 22.97 4.52
N LEU A 27 -22.65 22.44 5.73
CA LEU A 27 -22.48 21.00 5.96
C LEU A 27 -23.75 20.17 5.71
N ARG A 28 -24.92 20.80 5.59
CA ARG A 28 -26.15 20.08 5.21
C ARG A 28 -26.26 19.82 3.72
N THR A 29 -25.80 20.77 2.91
CA THR A 29 -25.89 20.70 1.44
C THR A 29 -24.57 20.31 0.79
N GLY A 30 -23.47 20.41 1.53
CA GLY A 30 -22.11 20.25 1.00
C GLY A 30 -21.69 21.40 0.09
N LYS A 31 -22.42 22.52 0.03
CA LYS A 31 -22.16 23.61 -0.93
C LYS A 31 -21.39 24.77 -0.32
N ILE A 32 -20.52 25.39 -1.10
CA ILE A 32 -19.92 26.69 -0.81
C ILE A 32 -21.03 27.74 -0.87
N ILE A 33 -21.28 28.42 0.24
CA ILE A 33 -22.32 29.45 0.35
C ILE A 33 -21.74 30.87 0.39
N GLU A 34 -20.44 31.01 0.69
CA GLU A 34 -19.78 32.31 0.78
C GLU A 34 -18.27 32.17 0.54
N VAL A 35 -17.69 33.13 -0.18
CA VAL A 35 -16.25 33.33 -0.33
C VAL A 35 -15.96 34.79 -0.01
N ARG A 36 -15.18 35.05 1.05
CA ARG A 36 -14.74 36.39 1.45
C ARG A 36 -13.26 36.55 1.12
N LEU A 37 -12.87 37.65 0.48
CA LEU A 37 -11.48 37.96 0.12
C LEU A 37 -10.68 38.53 1.30
N GLU A 38 -10.74 37.84 2.44
CA GLU A 38 -10.03 38.21 3.66
C GLU A 38 -9.60 36.96 4.43
N TYR A 39 -8.45 37.05 5.08
CA TYR A 39 -8.02 36.11 6.11
C TYR A 39 -8.48 36.62 7.47
N ILE A 40 -9.23 35.79 8.21
CA ILE A 40 -9.86 36.22 9.48
C ILE A 40 -9.15 35.69 10.74
N GLY A 41 -8.27 34.69 10.58
CA GLY A 41 -7.43 34.13 11.64
C GLY A 41 -8.15 33.45 12.82
N ASP A 42 -7.40 32.71 13.62
CA ASP A 42 -7.88 31.88 14.73
C ASP A 42 -8.58 32.64 15.87
N GLU A 43 -8.36 33.95 16.04
CA GLU A 43 -9.11 34.73 17.05
C GLU A 43 -10.60 34.93 16.70
N ALA A 44 -10.96 34.87 15.42
CA ALA A 44 -12.35 34.90 14.99
C ALA A 44 -13.07 33.59 15.31
N CYS A 45 -12.38 32.45 15.17
CA CYS A 45 -12.84 31.10 15.54
C CYS A 45 -13.25 31.03 17.02
N LYS A 46 -12.37 31.49 17.91
CA LYS A 46 -12.60 31.48 19.37
C LYS A 46 -13.80 32.31 19.81
N LYS A 47 -14.25 33.26 18.99
CA LYS A 47 -15.41 34.13 19.26
C LYS A 47 -16.74 33.56 18.77
N SER A 48 -16.78 32.72 17.73
CA SER A 48 -18.06 32.23 17.18
C SER A 48 -18.58 30.98 17.90
N GLY A 49 -17.72 30.23 18.60
CA GLY A 49 -18.11 29.00 19.29
C GLY A 49 -18.49 27.85 18.34
N ASP A 50 -18.22 28.00 17.04
CA ASP A 50 -18.51 26.98 16.02
C ASP A 50 -17.45 25.86 16.06
N LEU A 51 -17.90 24.61 16.15
CA LEU A 51 -17.07 23.41 16.23
C LEU A 51 -16.32 23.04 14.93
N HIS A 52 -16.52 23.79 13.83
CA HIS A 52 -16.03 23.44 12.49
C HIS A 52 -15.36 24.63 11.79
N PHE A 53 -14.28 25.12 12.39
CA PHE A 53 -13.43 26.16 11.82
C PHE A 53 -12.02 25.62 11.56
N VAL A 54 -11.45 25.93 10.40
CA VAL A 54 -10.11 25.53 10.00
C VAL A 54 -9.31 26.77 9.60
N ASP A 55 -8.29 27.11 10.39
CA ASP A 55 -7.25 28.07 10.01
C ASP A 55 -6.10 27.31 9.33
N ALA A 56 -5.97 27.46 8.01
CA ALA A 56 -4.88 26.86 7.25
C ALA A 56 -3.59 27.70 7.30
N GLY A 57 -3.61 28.89 7.92
CA GLY A 57 -2.46 29.77 8.07
C GLY A 57 -1.83 30.13 6.74
N ASP A 58 -0.60 29.67 6.53
CA ASP A 58 0.19 29.89 5.32
C ASP A 58 0.07 28.75 4.29
N LYS A 59 -0.66 27.67 4.59
CA LYS A 59 -0.91 26.57 3.64
C LYS A 59 -1.87 27.00 2.54
N VAL A 60 -1.78 26.36 1.38
CA VAL A 60 -2.63 26.68 0.24
C VAL A 60 -3.95 25.91 0.31
N VAL A 61 -5.07 26.63 0.16
CA VAL A 61 -6.41 26.04 -0.01
C VAL A 61 -6.75 26.00 -1.49
N LEU A 62 -7.06 24.80 -1.99
CA LEU A 62 -7.35 24.49 -3.39
C LEU A 62 -8.74 23.87 -3.53
N PRO A 63 -9.37 23.93 -4.72
CA PRO A 63 -10.50 23.06 -5.02
C PRO A 63 -10.06 21.60 -4.93
N GLY A 64 -10.96 20.72 -4.49
CA GLY A 64 -10.80 19.28 -4.65
C GLY A 64 -10.45 18.92 -6.09
N LEU A 65 -9.41 18.12 -6.28
CA LEU A 65 -8.98 17.70 -7.61
C LEU A 65 -9.97 16.69 -8.20
N VAL A 66 -10.03 16.64 -9.53
CA VAL A 66 -10.93 15.75 -10.27
C VAL A 66 -10.08 14.88 -11.18
N ASP A 67 -10.11 13.57 -10.97
CA ASP A 67 -9.44 12.63 -11.85
C ASP A 67 -10.47 11.93 -12.73
N ALA A 68 -10.38 12.16 -14.05
CA ALA A 68 -11.33 11.64 -15.02
C ALA A 68 -10.92 10.28 -15.63
N HIS A 69 -9.78 9.72 -15.20
CA HIS A 69 -9.25 8.48 -15.74
C HIS A 69 -8.60 7.61 -14.64
N VAL A 70 -9.41 6.78 -14.01
CA VAL A 70 -8.96 5.75 -13.05
C VAL A 70 -9.57 4.39 -13.40
N HIS A 71 -8.95 3.32 -12.93
CA HIS A 71 -9.46 1.95 -12.98
C HIS A 71 -9.48 1.41 -11.54
N LEU A 72 -10.66 1.35 -10.92
CA LEU A 72 -10.85 0.88 -9.55
C LEU A 72 -11.16 -0.61 -9.46
N GLU A 73 -11.44 -1.26 -10.59
CA GLU A 73 -11.49 -2.72 -10.75
C GLU A 73 -12.60 -3.44 -9.96
N GLU A 74 -13.59 -2.71 -9.43
CA GLU A 74 -14.70 -3.28 -8.67
C GLU A 74 -16.05 -3.04 -9.37
N PRO A 75 -16.91 -4.09 -9.52
CA PRO A 75 -16.72 -5.48 -9.13
C PRO A 75 -15.96 -6.26 -10.20
N GLY A 76 -15.47 -7.45 -9.83
CA GLY A 76 -14.73 -8.35 -10.70
C GLY A 76 -13.34 -8.60 -10.14
N ASN A 77 -12.52 -7.54 -10.12
CA ASN A 77 -11.09 -7.60 -9.78
C ASN A 77 -10.77 -6.77 -8.52
N GLN A 78 -11.66 -6.80 -7.52
CA GLN A 78 -11.58 -5.94 -6.32
C GLN A 78 -10.28 -6.14 -5.52
N ASP A 79 -9.60 -7.28 -5.67
CA ASP A 79 -8.32 -7.57 -5.03
C ASP A 79 -7.15 -6.77 -5.66
N TRP A 80 -7.33 -6.18 -6.84
CA TRP A 80 -6.33 -5.32 -7.49
C TRP A 80 -6.29 -3.92 -6.87
N GLU A 81 -7.46 -3.39 -6.48
CA GLU A 81 -7.61 -2.10 -5.81
C GLU A 81 -8.95 -2.05 -5.02
N GLY A 82 -10.06 -1.80 -5.71
CA GLY A 82 -11.39 -1.63 -5.14
C GLY A 82 -11.68 -0.21 -4.64
N PHE A 83 -12.96 0.12 -4.42
CA PHE A 83 -13.38 1.47 -4.05
C PHE A 83 -12.72 1.98 -2.78
N ARG A 84 -12.52 1.08 -1.82
CA ARG A 84 -12.06 1.45 -0.49
C ARG A 84 -10.64 2.00 -0.52
N THR A 85 -9.69 1.29 -1.13
CA THR A 85 -8.28 1.70 -1.14
C THR A 85 -8.04 2.76 -2.21
N GLY A 86 -8.67 2.65 -3.38
CA GLY A 86 -8.56 3.66 -4.43
C GLY A 86 -9.08 5.04 -4.00
N THR A 87 -10.24 5.12 -3.34
CA THR A 87 -10.73 6.41 -2.81
C THR A 87 -9.92 6.94 -1.62
N GLN A 88 -9.29 6.05 -0.84
CA GLN A 88 -8.34 6.46 0.21
C GLN A 88 -7.07 7.08 -0.40
N ALA A 89 -6.53 6.48 -1.45
CA ALA A 89 -5.39 7.01 -2.19
C ALA A 89 -5.74 8.37 -2.83
N ALA A 90 -6.90 8.47 -3.47
CA ALA A 90 -7.42 9.73 -4.02
C ALA A 90 -7.51 10.83 -2.97
N ALA A 91 -8.18 10.55 -1.84
CA ALA A 91 -8.36 11.53 -0.77
C ALA A 91 -7.02 11.97 -0.16
N ALA A 92 -6.06 11.05 0.00
CA ALA A 92 -4.71 11.36 0.48
C ALA A 92 -3.94 12.29 -0.49
N GLY A 93 -4.17 12.16 -1.80
CA GLY A 93 -3.60 13.02 -2.83
C GLY A 93 -4.36 14.34 -3.08
N GLY A 94 -5.47 14.58 -2.37
CA GLY A 94 -6.33 15.75 -2.57
C GLY A 94 -7.35 15.63 -3.72
N VAL A 95 -7.57 14.42 -4.24
CA VAL A 95 -8.59 14.14 -5.25
C VAL A 95 -9.92 13.83 -4.56
N THR A 96 -10.97 14.57 -4.93
CA THR A 96 -12.30 14.46 -4.30
C THR A 96 -13.38 13.96 -5.24
N ALA A 97 -13.08 13.85 -6.53
CA ALA A 97 -13.96 13.27 -7.53
C ALA A 97 -13.16 12.36 -8.47
N LEU A 98 -13.67 11.15 -8.69
CA LEU A 98 -13.12 10.14 -9.59
C LEU A 98 -14.17 9.81 -10.67
N ILE A 99 -13.72 9.65 -11.91
CA ILE A 99 -14.50 9.03 -12.98
C ILE A 99 -13.83 7.71 -13.34
N ASP A 100 -14.48 6.62 -12.97
CA ASP A 100 -13.96 5.27 -13.18
C ASP A 100 -14.23 4.83 -14.61
N MET A 101 -13.22 4.20 -15.21
CA MET A 101 -13.33 3.59 -16.53
C MET A 101 -14.27 2.36 -16.44
N PRO A 102 -14.89 1.95 -17.56
CA PRO A 102 -16.05 1.05 -17.51
C PRO A 102 -15.70 -0.35 -17.00
N VAL A 103 -15.90 -0.55 -15.69
CA VAL A 103 -16.10 -1.82 -14.97
C VAL A 103 -17.06 -1.46 -13.81
N ASP A 104 -18.32 -1.90 -13.89
CA ASP A 104 -19.53 -1.50 -13.10
C ASP A 104 -19.29 -0.89 -11.69
N SER A 105 -19.80 0.26 -11.20
CA SER A 105 -19.69 0.57 -9.73
C SER A 105 -20.46 1.80 -9.18
N ASN A 106 -19.99 2.60 -8.19
CA ASN A 106 -20.74 3.72 -7.50
C ASN A 106 -20.05 5.14 -7.52
N VAL A 107 -19.17 5.44 -8.48
CA VAL A 107 -18.62 6.78 -8.82
C VAL A 107 -19.23 7.32 -10.12
N GLY A 108 -18.67 8.36 -10.76
CA GLY A 108 -19.09 8.69 -12.14
C GLY A 108 -18.55 7.64 -13.11
N PHE A 109 -19.36 7.17 -14.08
CA PHE A 109 -18.92 6.14 -15.05
C PHE A 109 -18.71 6.68 -16.45
N TRP A 110 -17.67 6.17 -17.10
CA TRP A 110 -17.67 5.99 -18.54
C TRP A 110 -18.41 4.69 -18.90
N GLY A 111 -19.19 4.68 -19.98
CA GLY A 111 -19.73 3.46 -20.56
C GLY A 111 -18.73 2.79 -21.50
N GLY A 112 -18.85 1.48 -21.74
CA GLY A 112 -18.04 0.78 -22.74
C GLY A 112 -18.65 0.87 -24.15
N ALA A 113 -17.86 1.25 -25.16
CA ALA A 113 -18.21 1.08 -26.56
C ALA A 113 -17.38 -0.07 -27.16
N ILE A 114 -18.02 -1.24 -27.27
CA ILE A 114 -17.44 -2.48 -27.79
C ILE A 114 -18.17 -2.88 -29.09
N PRO A 115 -17.68 -3.86 -29.87
CA PRO A 115 -18.38 -4.30 -31.07
C PRO A 115 -19.84 -4.68 -30.77
N GLN A 116 -20.75 -4.27 -31.66
CA GLN A 116 -22.17 -4.63 -31.67
C GLN A 116 -23.05 -4.12 -30.50
N ASN A 117 -22.53 -3.32 -29.55
CA ASN A 117 -23.32 -2.82 -28.41
C ASN A 117 -23.98 -1.44 -28.63
N GLN A 118 -24.06 -0.94 -29.87
CA GLN A 118 -24.53 0.42 -30.19
C GLN A 118 -25.94 0.76 -29.66
N ALA A 119 -26.80 -0.26 -29.51
CA ALA A 119 -28.16 -0.09 -29.02
C ALA A 119 -28.20 0.25 -27.51
N GLU A 120 -27.16 -0.10 -26.77
CA GLU A 120 -27.07 0.10 -25.31
C GLU A 120 -26.52 1.50 -24.94
N LEU A 121 -25.92 2.23 -25.88
CA LEU A 121 -25.34 3.55 -25.61
C LEU A 121 -26.40 4.56 -25.13
N GLY A 122 -27.57 4.61 -25.76
CA GLY A 122 -28.67 5.51 -25.36
C GLY A 122 -29.21 5.21 -23.95
N PRO A 123 -29.55 3.94 -23.64
CA PRO A 123 -29.90 3.50 -22.29
C PRO A 123 -28.85 3.84 -21.23
N LEU A 124 -27.55 3.61 -21.50
CA LEU A 124 -26.47 3.91 -20.55
C LEU A 124 -26.35 5.41 -20.25
N LEU A 125 -26.46 6.28 -21.27
CA LEU A 125 -26.52 7.73 -21.06
C LEU A 125 -27.70 8.13 -20.18
N SER A 126 -28.86 7.48 -20.37
CA SER A 126 -30.05 7.72 -19.56
C SER A 126 -29.88 7.24 -18.12
N ALA A 127 -29.04 6.22 -17.89
CA ALA A 127 -28.66 5.72 -16.58
C ALA A 127 -27.61 6.60 -15.86
N GLY A 128 -26.99 7.56 -16.57
CA GLY A 128 -26.12 8.57 -15.98
C GLY A 128 -24.63 8.44 -16.30
N VAL A 129 -24.22 7.53 -17.20
CA VAL A 129 -22.83 7.50 -17.69
C VAL A 129 -22.49 8.82 -18.42
N ARG A 130 -21.24 9.27 -18.34
CA ARG A 130 -20.82 10.60 -18.84
C ARG A 130 -20.39 10.61 -20.30
N GLY A 131 -20.06 9.44 -20.83
CA GLY A 131 -19.59 9.23 -22.21
C GLY A 131 -19.20 7.77 -22.39
N PHE A 132 -18.42 7.47 -23.43
CA PHE A 132 -18.02 6.10 -23.76
C PHE A 132 -16.54 5.97 -24.04
N LYS A 133 -15.91 4.92 -23.53
CA LYS A 133 -14.52 4.56 -23.80
C LYS A 133 -14.45 3.42 -24.82
N CYS A 134 -13.49 3.46 -25.74
CA CYS A 134 -13.15 2.35 -26.62
C CYS A 134 -11.62 2.19 -26.80
N PHE A 135 -11.21 1.06 -27.37
CA PHE A 135 -9.83 0.77 -27.75
C PHE A 135 -9.73 0.51 -29.25
N LEU A 136 -8.66 1.03 -29.89
CA LEU A 136 -8.36 0.83 -31.31
C LEU A 136 -7.34 -0.29 -31.56
N ILE A 137 -6.84 -0.91 -30.49
CA ILE A 137 -5.91 -2.03 -30.48
C ILE A 137 -6.33 -3.03 -29.39
N ASP A 138 -5.91 -4.28 -29.53
CA ASP A 138 -6.14 -5.33 -28.54
C ASP A 138 -5.71 -4.89 -27.14
N THR A 139 -6.60 -5.14 -26.17
CA THR A 139 -6.49 -4.65 -24.79
C THR A 139 -5.85 -5.69 -23.86
N GLY A 140 -5.76 -6.95 -24.28
CA GLY A 140 -5.50 -8.08 -23.39
C GLY A 140 -6.69 -8.47 -22.48
N ILE A 141 -7.84 -7.78 -22.57
CA ILE A 141 -9.05 -8.02 -21.77
C ILE A 141 -10.14 -8.58 -22.69
N GLU A 142 -10.53 -9.84 -22.49
CA GLU A 142 -11.49 -10.54 -23.35
C GLU A 142 -12.88 -9.89 -23.30
N GLU A 143 -13.27 -9.39 -22.14
CA GLU A 143 -14.56 -8.73 -21.89
C GLU A 143 -14.65 -7.31 -22.48
N PHE A 144 -13.52 -6.70 -22.87
CA PHE A 144 -13.47 -5.35 -23.46
C PHE A 144 -12.64 -5.33 -24.75
N PRO A 145 -13.15 -5.94 -25.85
CA PRO A 145 -12.42 -6.04 -27.11
C PRO A 145 -12.35 -4.70 -27.86
N CYS A 146 -11.34 -4.56 -28.73
CA CYS A 146 -11.17 -3.37 -29.57
C CYS A 146 -12.27 -3.25 -30.65
N VAL A 147 -12.57 -2.02 -31.06
CA VAL A 147 -13.59 -1.70 -32.07
C VAL A 147 -12.99 -1.52 -33.46
N SER A 148 -13.73 -1.92 -34.50
CA SER A 148 -13.37 -1.63 -35.90
C SER A 148 -13.85 -0.24 -36.33
N GLU A 149 -13.34 0.25 -37.47
CA GLU A 149 -13.84 1.48 -38.10
C GLU A 149 -15.36 1.40 -38.39
N SER A 150 -15.88 0.23 -38.78
CA SER A 150 -17.31 0.03 -39.02
C SER A 150 -18.15 0.14 -37.74
N ASP A 151 -17.64 -0.41 -36.62
CA ASP A 151 -18.29 -0.29 -35.32
C ASP A 151 -18.35 1.17 -34.90
N LEU A 152 -17.24 1.91 -35.07
CA LEU A 152 -17.17 3.34 -34.74
C LEU A 152 -18.12 4.18 -35.57
N HIS A 153 -18.23 3.95 -36.88
CA HIS A 153 -19.23 4.63 -37.70
C HIS A 153 -20.66 4.41 -37.18
N THR A 154 -20.95 3.20 -36.72
CA THR A 154 -22.25 2.83 -36.17
C THR A 154 -22.50 3.50 -34.82
N HIS A 155 -21.52 3.46 -33.91
CA HIS A 155 -21.57 4.09 -32.60
C HIS A 155 -21.70 5.60 -32.70
N MET A 156 -20.85 6.24 -33.51
CA MET A 156 -20.86 7.70 -33.71
C MET A 156 -22.19 8.15 -34.33
N SER A 157 -22.69 7.43 -35.35
CA SER A 157 -24.00 7.72 -35.94
C SER A 157 -25.13 7.66 -34.91
N HIS A 158 -25.15 6.65 -34.02
CA HIS A 158 -26.14 6.59 -32.94
C HIS A 158 -25.98 7.74 -31.95
N LEU A 159 -24.78 8.00 -31.44
CA LEU A 159 -24.54 9.04 -30.43
C LEU A 159 -24.99 10.42 -30.90
N GLN A 160 -24.82 10.74 -32.18
CA GLN A 160 -25.31 12.00 -32.76
C GLN A 160 -26.81 12.26 -32.55
N HIS A 161 -27.62 11.21 -32.42
CA HIS A 161 -29.06 11.31 -32.26
C HIS A 161 -29.50 11.39 -30.79
N PHE A 162 -28.68 10.93 -29.84
CA PHE A 162 -29.07 10.80 -28.43
C PHE A 162 -28.58 11.93 -27.54
N SER A 163 -27.35 12.43 -27.73
CA SER A 163 -26.80 13.47 -26.87
C SER A 163 -25.81 14.36 -27.59
N LYS A 164 -25.95 15.67 -27.40
CA LYS A 164 -24.96 16.67 -27.86
C LYS A 164 -23.78 16.82 -26.88
N ASN A 165 -23.88 16.20 -25.70
CA ASN A 165 -22.98 16.40 -24.57
C ASN A 165 -22.23 15.13 -24.17
N SER A 166 -22.42 14.00 -24.87
CA SER A 166 -21.63 12.79 -24.64
C SER A 166 -20.27 12.88 -25.33
N VAL A 167 -19.25 12.32 -24.69
CA VAL A 167 -17.87 12.23 -25.21
C VAL A 167 -17.55 10.79 -25.58
N MET A 168 -16.88 10.58 -26.72
CA MET A 168 -16.23 9.31 -27.06
C MET A 168 -14.74 9.41 -26.75
N ILE A 169 -14.25 8.57 -25.84
CA ILE A 169 -12.86 8.50 -25.37
C ILE A 169 -12.14 7.36 -26.07
N PHE A 170 -10.95 7.64 -26.57
CA PHE A 170 -10.14 6.69 -27.32
C PHE A 170 -8.83 6.40 -26.58
N HIS A 171 -8.53 5.13 -26.36
CA HIS A 171 -7.13 4.71 -26.28
C HIS A 171 -6.57 4.69 -27.70
N ALA A 172 -5.68 5.62 -27.98
CA ALA A 172 -5.24 5.92 -29.33
C ALA A 172 -3.92 5.21 -29.67
N GLU A 173 -3.94 3.89 -29.84
CA GLU A 173 -2.90 3.14 -30.54
C GLU A 173 -3.58 2.25 -31.59
N MET A 174 -3.04 2.19 -32.81
CA MET A 174 -3.62 1.43 -33.92
C MET A 174 -2.52 0.76 -34.75
N GLN A 175 -2.62 -0.56 -34.95
CA GLN A 175 -1.72 -1.26 -35.87
C GLN A 175 -2.13 -1.03 -37.32
N THR A 176 -1.16 -0.66 -38.16
CA THR A 176 -1.32 -0.60 -39.62
C THR A 176 -0.52 -1.73 -40.28
N ALA A 177 -0.81 -2.03 -41.56
CA ALA A 177 -0.17 -3.11 -42.32
C ALA A 177 1.38 -3.00 -42.43
N SER A 178 1.94 -1.87 -42.00
CA SER A 178 3.37 -1.55 -41.92
C SER A 178 4.01 -1.82 -40.55
N SER A 179 3.29 -2.38 -39.58
CA SER A 179 3.83 -2.66 -38.23
C SER A 179 4.96 -3.69 -38.31
N PRO A 180 6.15 -3.42 -37.72
CA PRO A 180 7.30 -4.31 -37.84
C PRO A 180 7.03 -5.70 -37.25
N ALA A 181 7.53 -6.75 -37.92
CA ALA A 181 7.48 -8.11 -37.41
C ALA A 181 8.28 -8.21 -36.10
N GLN A 182 7.66 -8.79 -35.06
CA GLN A 182 8.30 -9.07 -33.76
C GLN A 182 9.47 -10.05 -33.96
N HIS A 183 10.68 -9.54 -34.17
CA HIS A 183 11.90 -10.34 -34.09
C HIS A 183 12.51 -10.23 -32.71
N ARG A 184 12.94 -11.37 -32.15
CA ARG A 184 13.64 -11.61 -30.86
C ARG A 184 14.02 -10.32 -30.11
N LEU A 185 13.03 -9.73 -29.44
CA LEU A 185 13.24 -8.63 -28.52
C LEU A 185 13.95 -9.20 -27.28
N ASN A 186 14.87 -8.44 -26.69
CA ASN A 186 15.26 -8.71 -25.31
C ASN A 186 14.06 -8.32 -24.44
N PRO A 187 13.32 -9.28 -23.87
CA PRO A 187 12.09 -8.98 -23.14
C PRO A 187 12.32 -8.10 -21.91
N ARG A 188 13.54 -8.12 -21.36
CA ARG A 188 13.91 -7.28 -20.22
C ARG A 188 14.28 -5.85 -20.60
N SER A 189 14.48 -5.54 -21.88
CA SER A 189 14.92 -4.21 -22.27
C SER A 189 13.77 -3.23 -22.39
N TYR A 190 13.84 -2.11 -21.66
CA TYR A 190 12.83 -1.06 -21.79
C TYR A 190 12.85 -0.45 -23.20
N GLN A 191 14.04 -0.30 -23.79
CA GLN A 191 14.19 0.23 -25.14
C GLN A 191 13.55 -0.68 -26.20
N GLU A 192 13.62 -1.99 -26.03
CA GLU A 192 12.95 -2.96 -26.93
C GLU A 192 11.42 -2.93 -26.73
N PHE A 193 10.94 -2.80 -25.48
CA PHE A 193 9.51 -2.55 -25.20
C PHE A 193 9.02 -1.25 -25.86
N LEU A 194 9.75 -0.16 -25.69
CA LEU A 194 9.48 1.13 -26.31
C LEU A 194 9.41 1.03 -27.85
N SER A 195 10.31 0.25 -28.44
CA SER A 195 10.38 0.02 -29.90
C SER A 195 9.26 -0.89 -30.40
N SER A 196 8.71 -1.76 -29.56
CA SER A 196 7.55 -2.61 -29.89
C SER A 196 6.25 -1.82 -29.99
N ARG A 197 6.18 -0.65 -29.34
CA ARG A 197 5.07 0.32 -29.41
C ARG A 197 5.57 1.67 -29.89
N PRO A 198 5.98 1.81 -31.16
CA PRO A 198 6.57 3.04 -31.66
C PRO A 198 5.53 4.17 -31.75
N LYS A 199 5.99 5.43 -31.82
CA LYS A 199 5.12 6.63 -31.79
C LYS A 199 4.10 6.64 -32.92
N GLU A 200 4.40 5.99 -34.03
CA GLU A 200 3.56 5.87 -35.22
C GLU A 200 2.22 5.20 -34.91
N LEU A 201 2.16 4.23 -33.98
CA LEU A 201 0.89 3.60 -33.58
C LEU A 201 -0.10 4.63 -33.03
N GLU A 202 0.41 5.58 -32.27
CA GLU A 202 -0.39 6.65 -31.67
C GLU A 202 -0.71 7.76 -32.66
N VAL A 203 0.27 8.13 -33.50
CA VAL A 203 0.07 9.12 -34.58
C VAL A 203 -0.98 8.66 -35.60
N ASP A 204 -0.95 7.39 -36.02
CA ASP A 204 -1.90 6.83 -36.97
C ASP A 204 -3.32 6.78 -36.37
N ALA A 205 -3.43 6.34 -35.12
CA ALA A 205 -4.69 6.32 -34.38
C ALA A 205 -5.29 7.74 -34.25
N ILE A 206 -4.49 8.73 -33.86
CA ILE A 206 -4.94 10.12 -33.72
C ILE A 206 -5.33 10.72 -35.07
N THR A 207 -4.58 10.42 -36.14
CA THR A 207 -4.96 10.82 -37.50
C THR A 207 -6.32 10.25 -37.88
N PHE A 208 -6.58 8.99 -37.56
CA PHE A 208 -7.89 8.37 -37.78
C PHE A 208 -8.99 9.02 -36.93
N ILE A 209 -8.77 9.22 -35.63
CA ILE A 209 -9.74 9.85 -34.71
C ILE A 209 -10.11 11.27 -35.18
N THR A 210 -9.13 12.08 -35.61
CA THR A 210 -9.41 13.44 -36.09
C THR A 210 -10.22 13.46 -37.39
N ARG A 211 -10.01 12.48 -38.28
CA ARG A 211 -10.85 12.29 -39.47
C ARG A 211 -12.26 11.84 -39.09
N LEU A 212 -12.39 10.92 -38.14
CA LEU A 212 -13.67 10.45 -37.63
C LEU A 212 -14.47 11.59 -37.00
N GLN A 213 -13.85 12.39 -36.13
CA GLN A 213 -14.47 13.55 -35.50
C GLN A 213 -14.96 14.56 -36.56
N ALA A 214 -14.18 14.81 -37.62
CA ALA A 214 -14.58 15.70 -38.70
C ALA A 214 -15.81 15.21 -39.48
N MET A 215 -16.00 13.89 -39.59
CA MET A 215 -17.21 13.29 -40.19
C MET A 215 -18.43 13.39 -39.26
N TYR A 216 -18.21 13.45 -37.95
CA TYR A 216 -19.25 13.49 -36.93
C TYR A 216 -19.15 14.72 -36.01
N PRO A 217 -19.27 15.96 -36.54
CA PRO A 217 -18.90 17.19 -35.81
C PRO A 217 -19.75 17.51 -34.57
N SER A 218 -20.91 16.87 -34.40
CA SER A 218 -21.73 17.01 -33.19
C SER A 218 -21.24 16.17 -32.01
N VAL A 219 -20.46 15.11 -32.25
CA VAL A 219 -19.90 14.22 -31.23
C VAL A 219 -18.56 14.77 -30.77
N SER A 220 -18.37 14.85 -29.45
CA SER A 220 -17.08 15.18 -28.86
C SER A 220 -16.20 13.93 -28.83
N CYS A 221 -14.94 14.07 -29.25
CA CYS A 221 -13.93 13.02 -29.12
C CYS A 221 -12.88 13.46 -28.10
N HIS A 222 -12.40 12.50 -27.30
CA HIS A 222 -11.32 12.71 -26.35
C HIS A 222 -10.21 11.68 -26.58
N ILE A 223 -8.97 12.14 -26.69
CA ILE A 223 -7.80 11.26 -26.79
C ILE A 223 -7.26 11.06 -25.38
N ALA A 224 -7.32 9.81 -24.90
CA ALA A 224 -6.79 9.44 -23.60
C ALA A 224 -5.26 9.38 -23.60
N HIS A 225 -4.65 9.64 -22.44
CA HIS A 225 -3.26 9.35 -22.08
C HIS A 225 -2.22 9.56 -23.21
N LEU A 226 -2.20 10.75 -23.85
CA LEU A 226 -1.28 11.06 -24.96
C LEU A 226 0.17 10.97 -24.49
N SER A 227 0.98 10.11 -25.11
CA SER A 227 2.42 9.98 -24.82
C SER A 227 3.31 10.47 -25.97
N ALA A 228 2.90 10.36 -27.24
CA ALA A 228 3.72 10.77 -28.38
C ALA A 228 3.53 12.25 -28.76
N ALA A 229 4.54 13.09 -28.50
CA ALA A 229 4.56 14.49 -28.93
C ALA A 229 4.51 14.66 -30.46
N ALA A 230 4.85 13.61 -31.22
CA ALA A 230 4.75 13.58 -32.68
C ALA A 230 3.31 13.81 -33.21
N ALA A 231 2.28 13.52 -32.39
CA ALA A 231 0.89 13.74 -32.77
C ALA A 231 0.40 15.18 -32.55
N LEU A 232 1.15 16.03 -31.82
CA LEU A 232 0.75 17.39 -31.48
C LEU A 232 0.40 18.27 -32.70
N PRO A 233 1.13 18.24 -33.83
CA PRO A 233 0.76 19.02 -35.01
C PRO A 233 -0.61 18.64 -35.59
N ILE A 234 -0.99 17.37 -35.52
CA ILE A 234 -2.28 16.87 -36.01
C ILE A 234 -3.41 17.36 -35.10
N ILE A 235 -3.19 17.27 -33.78
CA ILE A 235 -4.13 17.75 -32.76
C ILE A 235 -4.35 19.26 -32.91
N ARG A 236 -3.27 20.06 -32.99
CA ARG A 236 -3.35 21.51 -33.22
C ARG A 236 -4.16 21.83 -34.47
N ALA A 237 -3.83 21.20 -35.59
CA ALA A 237 -4.54 21.43 -36.84
C ALA A 237 -6.03 21.07 -36.77
N ALA A 238 -6.42 20.05 -35.99
CA ALA A 238 -7.82 19.72 -35.76
C ALA A 238 -8.52 20.79 -34.90
N LYS A 239 -7.92 21.16 -33.77
CA LYS A 239 -8.45 22.20 -32.86
C LYS A 239 -8.59 23.56 -33.56
N ASP A 240 -7.61 23.96 -34.38
CA ASP A 240 -7.66 25.19 -35.18
C ASP A 240 -8.84 25.24 -36.16
N ARG A 241 -9.35 24.07 -36.60
CA ARG A 241 -10.56 23.96 -37.42
C ARG A 241 -11.86 23.97 -36.61
N GLY A 242 -11.79 24.14 -35.29
CA GLY A 242 -12.93 24.12 -34.38
C GLY A 242 -13.48 22.73 -34.12
N SER A 243 -12.67 21.67 -34.25
CA SER A 243 -13.09 20.30 -33.89
C SER A 243 -13.47 20.23 -32.41
N LYS A 244 -14.49 19.43 -32.07
CA LYS A 244 -14.79 19.04 -30.68
C LYS A 244 -13.86 17.91 -30.24
N LEU A 245 -12.56 18.20 -30.23
CA LEU A 245 -11.50 17.28 -29.84
C LEU A 245 -10.83 17.80 -28.57
N SER A 246 -10.80 16.98 -27.53
CA SER A 246 -9.96 17.21 -26.35
C SER A 246 -8.94 16.09 -26.18
N VAL A 247 -7.91 16.34 -25.38
CA VAL A 247 -6.74 15.48 -25.19
C VAL A 247 -6.27 15.58 -23.75
N GLU A 248 -6.00 14.45 -23.12
CA GLU A 248 -5.30 14.40 -21.84
C GLU A 248 -3.89 13.81 -22.01
N THR A 249 -3.04 14.04 -21.02
CA THR A 249 -1.82 13.25 -20.77
C THR A 249 -1.76 12.87 -19.30
N CYS A 250 -0.76 12.09 -18.87
CA CYS A 250 -0.71 11.51 -17.53
C CYS A 250 0.52 11.96 -16.74
N PHE A 251 0.44 11.84 -15.41
CA PHE A 251 1.52 12.25 -14.49
C PHE A 251 2.87 11.62 -14.87
N HIS A 252 2.87 10.34 -15.22
CA HIS A 252 4.07 9.57 -15.56
C HIS A 252 4.72 10.03 -16.89
N TYR A 253 3.95 10.44 -17.90
CA TYR A 253 4.53 10.98 -19.15
C TYR A 253 5.15 12.37 -18.97
N LEU A 254 4.72 13.10 -17.95
CA LEU A 254 5.24 14.44 -17.62
C LEU A 254 6.42 14.41 -16.65
N CYS A 255 6.57 13.33 -15.87
CA CYS A 255 7.55 13.26 -14.77
C CYS A 255 8.63 12.19 -14.95
N LEU A 256 8.43 11.21 -15.85
CA LEU A 256 9.38 10.12 -16.11
C LEU A 256 9.90 10.19 -17.55
N SER A 257 11.10 9.67 -17.76
CA SER A 257 11.77 9.60 -19.08
C SER A 257 12.16 8.16 -19.35
N ALA A 258 12.07 7.72 -20.60
CA ALA A 258 12.52 6.39 -21.01
C ALA A 258 14.00 6.13 -20.68
N GLU A 259 14.82 7.18 -20.72
CA GLU A 259 16.25 7.11 -20.42
C GLU A 259 16.56 6.76 -18.95
N ASP A 260 15.61 7.01 -18.05
CA ASP A 260 15.78 6.79 -16.61
C ASP A 260 15.20 5.43 -16.14
N ILE A 261 14.60 4.65 -17.05
CA ILE A 261 13.94 3.38 -16.71
C ILE A 261 14.95 2.23 -16.87
N PRO A 262 15.30 1.50 -15.79
CA PRO A 262 16.20 0.35 -15.87
C PRO A 262 15.61 -0.83 -16.64
N ASP A 263 16.47 -1.62 -17.27
CA ASP A 263 16.08 -2.90 -17.84
C ASP A 263 15.57 -3.85 -16.73
N GLY A 264 14.43 -4.49 -16.98
CA GLY A 264 13.72 -5.34 -16.03
C GLY A 264 12.78 -4.63 -15.05
N ALA A 265 12.72 -3.29 -15.04
CA ALA A 265 11.86 -2.53 -14.13
C ALA A 265 10.42 -2.43 -14.63
N THR A 266 9.69 -3.55 -14.57
CA THR A 266 8.33 -3.69 -15.13
C THR A 266 7.25 -2.88 -14.41
N GLU A 267 7.53 -2.34 -13.23
CA GLU A 267 6.68 -1.37 -12.55
C GLU A 267 6.47 -0.07 -13.36
N TYR A 268 7.39 0.24 -14.29
CA TYR A 268 7.28 1.38 -15.21
C TYR A 268 6.50 1.06 -16.50
N LYS A 269 6.07 -0.19 -16.70
CA LYS A 269 5.31 -0.59 -17.89
C LYS A 269 3.92 0.05 -17.88
N CYS A 270 3.64 0.84 -18.91
CA CYS A 270 2.31 1.36 -19.25
C CYS A 270 2.12 1.37 -20.76
N THR A 271 0.88 1.57 -21.19
CA THR A 271 0.50 1.61 -22.62
C THR A 271 -0.43 2.79 -22.87
N PRO A 272 -0.02 3.80 -23.67
CA PRO A 272 1.27 3.93 -24.39
C PRO A 272 2.52 3.93 -23.47
N PRO A 273 3.72 3.61 -23.95
CA PRO A 273 4.92 3.60 -23.11
C PRO A 273 5.42 5.02 -22.80
N ILE A 274 6.14 5.17 -21.68
CA ILE A 274 6.88 6.39 -21.32
C ILE A 274 7.97 6.62 -22.37
N ARG A 275 8.06 7.87 -22.84
CA ARG A 275 8.92 8.27 -23.97
C ARG A 275 10.15 9.03 -23.48
N GLU A 276 11.00 9.41 -24.43
CA GLU A 276 12.24 10.14 -24.19
C GLU A 276 12.01 11.50 -23.52
N ASP A 277 13.02 12.02 -22.80
CA ASP A 277 12.94 13.35 -22.16
C ASP A 277 12.62 14.46 -23.17
N SER A 278 13.20 14.38 -24.38
CA SER A 278 12.91 15.33 -25.46
C SER A 278 11.43 15.33 -25.85
N ASN A 279 10.75 14.19 -25.78
CA ASN A 279 9.32 14.06 -26.02
C ASN A 279 8.52 14.63 -24.85
N ARG A 280 8.89 14.28 -23.61
CA ARG A 280 8.27 14.81 -22.38
C ARG A 280 8.24 16.33 -22.35
N ASN A 281 9.34 16.98 -22.72
CA ASN A 281 9.42 18.45 -22.76
C ASN A 281 8.40 19.07 -23.74
N LEU A 282 8.14 18.42 -24.88
CA LEU A 282 7.13 18.88 -25.84
C LEU A 282 5.70 18.69 -25.34
N LEU A 283 5.44 17.68 -24.49
CA LEU A 283 4.13 17.52 -23.84
C LEU A 283 3.86 18.64 -22.82
N TRP A 284 4.88 19.05 -22.06
CA TRP A 284 4.79 20.23 -21.19
C TRP A 284 4.47 21.51 -21.99
N ASP A 285 5.18 21.75 -23.10
CA ASP A 285 4.90 22.90 -23.97
C ASP A 285 3.46 22.86 -24.52
N ALA A 286 2.96 21.68 -24.84
CA ALA A 286 1.61 21.46 -25.33
C ALA A 286 0.50 21.67 -24.29
N LEU A 287 0.79 21.49 -22.99
CA LEU A 287 -0.12 21.90 -21.91
C LEU A 287 -0.19 23.42 -21.79
N VAL A 288 0.96 24.09 -21.93
CA VAL A 288 1.06 25.55 -21.82
C VAL A 288 0.34 26.25 -22.98
N ASP A 289 0.50 25.74 -24.21
CA ASP A 289 -0.14 26.32 -25.40
C ASP A 289 -1.62 25.90 -25.59
N GLY A 290 -2.13 24.99 -24.77
CA GLY A 290 -3.51 24.49 -24.80
C GLY A 290 -3.79 23.41 -25.84
N THR A 291 -2.75 22.84 -26.45
CA THR A 291 -2.88 21.66 -27.32
C THR A 291 -3.34 20.43 -26.54
N ILE A 292 -2.84 20.25 -25.31
CA ILE A 292 -3.34 19.26 -24.34
C ILE A 292 -4.24 20.00 -23.33
N ASP A 293 -5.41 19.44 -23.01
CA ASP A 293 -6.45 20.11 -22.22
C ASP A 293 -6.31 19.83 -20.71
N CYS A 294 -6.10 18.58 -20.32
CA CYS A 294 -6.07 18.16 -18.92
C CYS A 294 -4.97 17.12 -18.63
N VAL A 295 -4.76 16.87 -17.33
CA VAL A 295 -3.85 15.83 -16.85
C VAL A 295 -4.59 14.91 -15.88
N THR A 296 -4.47 13.60 -16.09
CA THR A 296 -5.11 12.53 -15.29
C THR A 296 -4.08 11.52 -14.77
N SER A 297 -4.49 10.58 -13.91
CA SER A 297 -3.56 9.55 -13.42
C SER A 297 -3.38 8.39 -14.39
N ASP A 298 -4.44 7.98 -15.10
CA ASP A 298 -4.56 6.64 -15.70
C ASP A 298 -4.15 5.57 -14.67
N HIS A 299 -4.70 5.71 -13.46
CA HIS A 299 -4.40 4.83 -12.34
C HIS A 299 -4.92 3.43 -12.66
N SER A 300 -4.00 2.57 -13.10
CA SER A 300 -4.27 1.19 -13.53
C SER A 300 -3.44 0.24 -12.67
N PRO A 301 -3.94 -0.13 -11.47
CA PRO A 301 -3.30 -1.08 -10.57
C PRO A 301 -3.48 -2.52 -11.06
N CYS A 302 -2.68 -3.43 -10.50
CA CYS A 302 -2.83 -4.87 -10.68
C CYS A 302 -2.23 -5.60 -9.48
N LEU A 303 -2.43 -6.93 -9.42
CA LEU A 303 -1.73 -7.76 -8.45
C LEU A 303 -0.21 -7.71 -8.70
N ILE A 304 0.57 -7.78 -7.63
CA ILE A 304 2.03 -7.59 -7.68
C ILE A 304 2.70 -8.65 -8.57
N GLU A 305 2.22 -9.89 -8.54
CA GLU A 305 2.69 -11.00 -9.37
C GLU A 305 2.51 -10.72 -10.86
N MET A 306 1.47 -9.97 -11.24
CA MET A 306 1.21 -9.62 -12.64
C MET A 306 2.22 -8.60 -13.16
N LYS A 307 2.91 -7.86 -12.29
CA LYS A 307 4.03 -7.01 -12.70
C LYS A 307 5.26 -7.81 -13.10
N GLY A 308 5.38 -9.08 -12.71
CA GLY A 308 6.53 -9.91 -13.09
C GLY A 308 7.87 -9.31 -12.68
N LEU A 309 7.93 -8.65 -11.51
CA LEU A 309 9.11 -7.90 -11.02
C LEU A 309 10.37 -8.79 -10.97
N GLU A 310 10.22 -10.07 -10.62
CA GLU A 310 11.32 -11.05 -10.56
C GLU A 310 11.90 -11.32 -11.97
N HIS A 311 11.01 -11.56 -12.94
CA HIS A 311 11.38 -11.95 -14.29
C HIS A 311 11.79 -10.75 -15.15
N GLY A 312 11.28 -9.56 -14.82
CA GLY A 312 11.56 -8.30 -15.49
C GLY A 312 11.15 -8.29 -16.96
N ASP A 313 10.19 -9.13 -17.38
CA ASP A 313 9.76 -9.25 -18.78
C ASP A 313 8.72 -8.18 -19.11
N PHE A 314 9.13 -7.14 -19.86
CA PHE A 314 8.23 -6.07 -20.29
C PHE A 314 7.21 -6.50 -21.33
N MET A 315 7.33 -7.66 -21.97
CA MET A 315 6.33 -8.14 -22.93
C MET A 315 5.21 -8.88 -22.20
N GLU A 316 5.54 -9.63 -21.15
CA GLU A 316 4.57 -10.41 -20.37
C GLU A 316 3.92 -9.62 -19.22
N ALA A 317 4.66 -8.73 -18.55
CA ALA A 317 4.16 -8.00 -17.38
C ALA A 317 2.87 -7.20 -17.65
N TRP A 318 2.02 -7.01 -16.66
CA TRP A 318 0.83 -6.17 -16.80
C TRP A 318 1.21 -4.68 -16.94
N GLY A 319 0.64 -4.01 -17.94
CA GLY A 319 0.84 -2.58 -18.18
C GLY A 319 -0.14 -1.73 -17.39
N GLY A 320 0.35 -0.73 -16.66
CA GLY A 320 -0.46 0.20 -15.87
C GLY A 320 0.37 0.86 -14.76
N VAL A 321 0.11 2.14 -14.43
CA VAL A 321 0.88 2.87 -13.40
C VAL A 321 -0.03 3.33 -12.27
N SER A 322 0.24 2.86 -11.05
CA SER A 322 -0.53 3.25 -9.86
C SER A 322 -0.06 4.61 -9.31
N SER A 323 -0.74 5.70 -9.69
CA SER A 323 -0.28 7.07 -9.32
C SER A 323 -1.33 8.02 -8.72
N LEU A 324 -2.55 7.56 -8.44
CA LEU A 324 -3.70 8.39 -8.05
C LEU A 324 -3.42 9.34 -6.86
N GLY A 325 -2.72 8.87 -5.83
CA GLY A 325 -2.40 9.67 -4.65
C GLY A 325 -1.22 10.64 -4.78
N LEU A 326 -0.50 10.64 -5.93
CA LEU A 326 0.76 11.36 -6.09
C LEU A 326 0.69 12.56 -7.05
N GLY A 327 -0.39 12.68 -7.83
CA GLY A 327 -0.48 13.59 -8.97
C GLY A 327 -0.11 15.05 -8.69
N LEU A 328 -0.71 15.67 -7.66
CA LEU A 328 -0.48 17.08 -7.34
C LEU A 328 0.98 17.35 -6.99
N SER A 329 1.57 16.47 -6.18
CA SER A 329 2.95 16.56 -5.74
C SER A 329 3.92 16.38 -6.91
N LEU A 330 3.65 15.42 -7.81
CA LEU A 330 4.46 15.18 -9.01
C LEU A 330 4.45 16.40 -9.95
N LEU A 331 3.25 16.87 -10.32
CA LEU A 331 3.09 18.01 -11.23
C LEU A 331 3.66 19.30 -10.65
N TRP A 332 3.45 19.57 -9.35
CA TRP A 332 4.03 20.75 -8.72
C TRP A 332 5.56 20.68 -8.70
N THR A 333 6.12 19.52 -8.36
CA THR A 333 7.57 19.35 -8.23
C THR A 333 8.30 19.61 -9.54
N ASP A 334 7.77 19.14 -10.67
CA ASP A 334 8.39 19.39 -11.98
C ASP A 334 7.93 20.72 -12.62
N GLY A 335 6.64 21.02 -12.53
CA GLY A 335 6.04 22.24 -13.08
C GLY A 335 6.65 23.52 -12.49
N ARG A 336 6.91 23.56 -11.17
CA ARG A 336 7.54 24.74 -10.55
C ARG A 336 8.95 25.01 -11.08
N LYS A 337 9.71 23.97 -11.42
CA LYS A 337 11.05 24.10 -12.02
C LYS A 337 10.98 24.69 -13.44
N ARG A 338 9.86 24.43 -14.13
CA ARG A 338 9.56 24.92 -15.47
C ARG A 338 8.89 26.30 -15.48
N GLY A 339 8.64 26.90 -14.31
CA GLY A 339 7.98 28.19 -14.17
C GLY A 339 6.46 28.14 -14.41
N ILE A 340 5.85 26.96 -14.33
CA ILE A 340 4.40 26.78 -14.42
C ILE A 340 3.74 27.26 -13.12
N SER A 341 2.67 28.04 -13.23
CA SER A 341 1.94 28.53 -12.06
C SER A 341 1.10 27.42 -11.41
N LEU A 342 0.78 27.60 -10.13
CA LEU A 342 -0.15 26.71 -9.44
C LEU A 342 -1.57 26.79 -10.06
N GLY A 343 -2.00 27.97 -10.51
CA GLY A 343 -3.25 28.16 -11.22
C GLY A 343 -3.36 27.29 -12.48
N GLN A 344 -2.29 27.21 -13.27
CA GLN A 344 -2.22 26.35 -14.46
C GLN A 344 -2.33 24.86 -14.10
N ILE A 345 -1.56 24.38 -13.10
CA ILE A 345 -1.61 22.98 -12.66
C ILE A 345 -3.02 22.61 -12.18
N ILE A 346 -3.64 23.45 -11.36
CA ILE A 346 -4.99 23.18 -10.82
C ILE A 346 -6.05 23.27 -11.91
N ARG A 347 -5.89 24.14 -12.90
CA ARG A 347 -6.75 24.15 -14.08
C ARG A 347 -6.72 22.79 -14.78
N TRP A 348 -5.53 22.27 -15.11
CA TRP A 348 -5.39 20.99 -15.81
C TRP A 348 -5.86 19.78 -14.99
N MET A 349 -5.68 19.81 -13.67
CA MET A 349 -6.02 18.69 -12.78
C MET A 349 -7.44 18.73 -12.21
N SER A 350 -8.15 19.86 -12.30
CA SER A 350 -9.44 20.03 -11.61
C SER A 350 -10.50 20.63 -12.53
N ILE A 351 -10.27 21.83 -13.09
CA ILE A 351 -11.27 22.53 -13.92
C ILE A 351 -11.52 21.77 -15.23
N GLU A 352 -10.46 21.42 -15.95
CA GLU A 352 -10.58 20.80 -17.27
C GLU A 352 -11.07 19.35 -17.17
N ASN A 353 -10.69 18.63 -16.11
CA ASN A 353 -11.25 17.31 -15.80
C ASN A 353 -12.73 17.38 -15.40
N ALA A 354 -13.13 18.39 -14.63
CA ALA A 354 -14.54 18.62 -14.33
C ALA A 354 -15.35 18.95 -15.58
N GLU A 355 -14.80 19.72 -16.53
CA GLU A 355 -15.45 19.98 -17.81
C GLU A 355 -15.58 18.70 -18.66
N LEU A 356 -14.49 17.92 -18.79
CA LEU A 356 -14.50 16.64 -19.49
C LEU A 356 -15.56 15.68 -18.94
N ALA A 357 -15.68 15.60 -17.61
CA ALA A 357 -16.64 14.75 -16.92
C ALA A 357 -18.09 15.30 -16.89
N GLY A 358 -18.33 16.51 -17.40
CA GLY A 358 -19.63 17.18 -17.33
C GLY A 358 -20.03 17.62 -15.92
N LEU A 359 -19.05 17.91 -15.06
CA LEU A 359 -19.18 18.31 -13.65
C LEU A 359 -18.83 19.79 -13.40
N SER A 360 -18.47 20.56 -14.43
CA SER A 360 -18.00 21.96 -14.31
C SER A 360 -19.02 22.93 -13.69
N GLY A 361 -20.30 22.55 -13.61
CA GLY A 361 -21.32 23.32 -12.88
C GLY A 361 -21.29 23.15 -11.36
N THR A 362 -20.54 22.17 -10.83
CA THR A 362 -20.55 21.82 -9.40
C THR A 362 -19.18 21.48 -8.80
N LYS A 363 -18.21 21.05 -9.61
CA LYS A 363 -16.87 20.63 -9.19
C LYS A 363 -15.79 21.50 -9.83
N GLY A 364 -14.56 21.37 -9.36
CA GLY A 364 -13.38 21.93 -10.00
C GLY A 364 -12.97 23.33 -9.56
N GLN A 365 -13.79 24.02 -8.76
CA GLN A 365 -13.60 25.43 -8.44
C GLN A 365 -14.09 25.79 -7.03
N LEU A 366 -13.39 26.72 -6.38
CA LEU A 366 -13.80 27.33 -5.11
C LEU A 366 -14.74 28.52 -5.38
N LYS A 367 -16.01 28.21 -5.66
CA LYS A 367 -17.02 29.18 -6.10
C LYS A 367 -18.34 28.97 -5.38
N VAL A 368 -19.05 30.07 -5.04
CA VAL A 368 -20.38 29.98 -4.42
C VAL A 368 -21.33 29.16 -5.31
N GLY A 369 -22.00 28.18 -4.71
CA GLY A 369 -22.88 27.21 -5.37
C GLY A 369 -22.21 25.89 -5.77
N TYR A 370 -20.87 25.82 -5.76
CA TYR A 370 -20.11 24.61 -6.03
C TYR A 370 -20.03 23.74 -4.76
N ASP A 371 -19.64 22.48 -4.92
CA ASP A 371 -19.37 21.60 -3.79
C ASP A 371 -18.20 22.14 -2.95
N GLY A 372 -18.30 22.01 -1.63
CA GLY A 372 -17.28 22.37 -0.64
C GLY A 372 -16.12 21.38 -0.59
N ASP A 373 -15.71 20.88 -1.74
CA ASP A 373 -14.57 20.00 -1.91
C ASP A 373 -13.29 20.85 -1.86
N LEU A 374 -12.51 20.67 -0.80
CA LEU A 374 -11.38 21.54 -0.46
C LEU A 374 -10.15 20.70 -0.13
N VAL A 375 -8.99 21.10 -0.63
CA VAL A 375 -7.68 20.56 -0.24
C VAL A 375 -6.91 21.63 0.51
N ILE A 376 -6.32 21.26 1.64
CA ILE A 376 -5.34 22.10 2.36
C ILE A 376 -3.98 21.46 2.15
N TRP A 377 -3.12 22.14 1.41
CA TRP A 377 -1.88 21.59 0.90
C TRP A 377 -0.70 22.51 1.18
N ASP A 378 0.45 21.91 1.46
CA ASP A 378 1.70 22.62 1.77
C ASP A 378 2.68 22.47 0.59
N PRO A 379 2.81 23.48 -0.29
CA PRO A 379 3.67 23.42 -1.47
C PRO A 379 5.17 23.42 -1.17
N GLU A 380 5.56 23.78 0.05
CA GLU A 380 6.96 23.88 0.48
C GLU A 380 7.41 22.64 1.26
N SER A 381 6.47 21.77 1.66
CA SER A 381 6.79 20.52 2.32
C SER A 381 7.36 19.52 1.31
N GLU A 382 8.57 19.04 1.59
CA GLU A 382 9.18 17.93 0.87
C GLU A 382 8.92 16.62 1.61
N PHE A 383 8.64 15.54 0.87
CA PHE A 383 8.63 14.18 1.43
C PHE A 383 9.43 13.25 0.52
N LYS A 384 10.27 12.43 1.14
CA LYS A 384 10.85 11.20 0.58
C LYS A 384 10.27 10.04 1.39
N ALA A 385 10.25 8.82 0.84
CA ALA A 385 10.03 7.64 1.67
C ALA A 385 11.23 7.53 2.64
N ASP A 386 11.08 8.12 3.82
CA ASP A 386 12.14 8.38 4.80
C ASP A 386 11.62 7.91 6.17
N LEU A 387 12.48 7.33 7.01
CA LEU A 387 12.02 6.63 8.22
C LEU A 387 11.49 7.62 9.27
N LYS A 388 12.07 8.82 9.34
CA LYS A 388 11.64 9.87 10.27
C LYS A 388 10.17 10.32 10.06
N PRO A 389 9.71 10.65 8.84
CA PRO A 389 8.29 10.90 8.58
C PRO A 389 7.36 9.78 9.05
N LEU A 390 7.76 8.51 8.91
CA LEU A 390 6.95 7.38 9.40
C LEU A 390 6.84 7.38 10.93
N VAL A 391 7.93 7.70 11.65
CA VAL A 391 7.87 7.90 13.11
C VAL A 391 6.93 9.06 13.46
N ALA A 392 7.01 10.18 12.74
CA ALA A 392 6.12 11.33 12.94
C ALA A 392 4.63 10.97 12.66
N ALA A 393 4.38 10.06 11.73
CA ALA A 393 3.05 9.53 11.42
C ALA A 393 2.55 8.49 12.45
N GLY A 394 3.38 8.09 13.42
CA GLY A 394 3.00 7.23 14.54
C GLY A 394 3.56 5.80 14.49
N VAL A 395 4.38 5.44 13.50
CA VAL A 395 5.07 4.14 13.46
C VAL A 395 5.98 4.00 14.69
N LYS A 396 5.81 2.91 15.44
CA LYS A 396 6.48 2.70 16.73
C LYS A 396 7.85 2.03 16.63
N GLY A 397 8.13 1.37 15.51
CA GLY A 397 9.35 0.61 15.29
C GLY A 397 9.46 0.07 13.88
N PHE A 398 10.68 -0.35 13.51
CA PHE A 398 11.02 -0.90 12.20
C PHE A 398 11.68 -2.26 12.39
N LYS A 399 11.18 -3.30 11.72
CA LYS A 399 11.79 -4.64 11.73
C LYS A 399 12.66 -4.81 10.49
N CYS A 400 13.83 -5.42 10.63
CA CYS A 400 14.66 -5.89 9.51
C CYS A 400 15.04 -7.37 9.66
N PHE A 401 15.53 -7.98 8.59
CA PHE A 401 16.14 -9.32 8.61
C PHE A 401 17.62 -9.23 8.27
N LEU A 402 18.46 -10.01 8.96
CA LEU A 402 19.91 -10.09 8.70
C LEU A 402 20.30 -11.33 7.87
N ILE A 403 19.30 -12.08 7.44
CA ILE A 403 19.35 -13.25 6.56
C ILE A 403 18.12 -13.22 5.67
N GLU A 404 18.12 -13.97 4.57
CA GLU A 404 16.96 -14.11 3.70
C GLU A 404 15.68 -14.50 4.48
N SER A 405 14.64 -13.67 4.33
CA SER A 405 13.37 -13.82 5.04
C SER A 405 12.50 -14.95 4.48
N GLY A 406 12.81 -15.42 3.25
CA GLY A 406 11.96 -16.30 2.47
C GLY A 406 10.81 -15.59 1.75
N VAL A 407 10.83 -14.25 1.73
CA VAL A 407 9.86 -13.36 1.07
C VAL A 407 10.66 -12.34 0.26
N GLU A 408 10.54 -12.35 -1.06
CA GLU A 408 11.36 -11.50 -1.94
C GLU A 408 11.07 -10.00 -1.74
N GLU A 409 9.84 -9.65 -1.38
CA GLU A 409 9.40 -8.28 -1.10
C GLU A 409 9.99 -7.72 0.20
N PHE A 410 10.66 -8.56 1.00
CA PHE A 410 11.27 -8.16 2.26
C PHE A 410 12.69 -8.72 2.39
N PRO A 411 13.64 -8.17 1.62
CA PRO A 411 15.02 -8.67 1.57
C PRO A 411 15.77 -8.44 2.87
N SER A 412 16.89 -9.15 3.01
CA SER A 412 17.83 -8.95 4.10
C SER A 412 18.55 -7.59 3.97
N VAL A 413 18.94 -7.02 5.11
CA VAL A 413 19.71 -5.77 5.17
C VAL A 413 21.18 -6.04 5.44
N SER A 414 22.06 -5.25 4.82
CA SER A 414 23.50 -5.32 5.04
C SER A 414 23.93 -4.52 6.29
N GLU A 415 25.18 -4.71 6.74
CA GLU A 415 25.78 -3.84 7.76
C GLU A 415 25.76 -2.35 7.34
N HIS A 416 25.90 -2.06 6.05
CA HIS A 416 25.84 -0.69 5.54
C HIS A 416 24.45 -0.09 5.72
N ASP A 417 23.40 -0.83 5.36
CA ASP A 417 22.02 -0.38 5.51
C ASP A 417 21.67 -0.14 6.97
N LEU A 418 22.07 -1.08 7.85
CA LEU A 418 21.93 -0.92 9.30
C LEU A 418 22.60 0.37 9.79
N HIS A 419 23.81 0.67 9.32
CA HIS A 419 24.52 1.87 9.72
C HIS A 419 23.75 3.15 9.33
N GLU A 420 23.24 3.24 8.11
CA GLU A 420 22.49 4.41 7.65
C GLU A 420 21.13 4.52 8.36
N HIS A 421 20.40 3.42 8.52
CA HIS A 421 19.11 3.43 9.22
C HIS A 421 19.27 3.77 10.70
N MET A 422 20.26 3.19 11.40
CA MET A 422 20.50 3.51 12.81
C MET A 422 20.91 4.97 13.00
N LYS A 423 21.74 5.50 12.11
CA LYS A 423 22.13 6.92 12.09
C LYS A 423 20.94 7.84 11.86
N GLU A 424 20.02 7.47 10.98
CA GLU A 424 18.81 8.24 10.75
C GLU A 424 17.89 8.21 11.98
N LEU A 425 17.69 7.03 12.58
CA LEU A 425 16.75 6.83 13.68
C LEU A 425 17.27 7.23 15.07
N GLN A 426 18.56 7.49 15.25
CA GLN A 426 19.19 7.68 16.57
C GLN A 426 18.54 8.76 17.45
N ASP A 427 17.95 9.79 16.83
CA ASP A 427 17.30 10.91 17.54
C ASP A 427 15.78 10.77 17.62
N GLN A 428 15.23 9.62 17.24
CA GLN A 428 13.79 9.37 17.19
C GLN A 428 13.33 8.48 18.35
N SER A 429 12.10 8.70 18.83
CA SER A 429 11.46 7.83 19.83
C SER A 429 10.88 6.58 19.17
N THR A 430 11.74 5.73 18.62
CA THR A 430 11.38 4.49 17.90
C THR A 430 12.26 3.31 18.35
N VAL A 431 12.08 2.15 17.73
CA VAL A 431 12.90 0.96 17.95
C VAL A 431 13.27 0.30 16.62
N LEU A 432 14.52 -0.19 16.54
CA LEU A 432 14.95 -1.10 15.48
C LEU A 432 14.83 -2.53 16.01
N LEU A 433 13.91 -3.31 15.43
CA LEU A 433 13.76 -4.74 15.68
C LEU A 433 14.53 -5.50 14.59
N PHE A 434 15.15 -6.62 14.94
CA PHE A 434 15.87 -7.41 13.94
C PHE A 434 15.68 -8.90 14.16
N HIS A 435 15.43 -9.60 13.06
CA HIS A 435 15.52 -11.05 13.01
C HIS A 435 16.98 -11.46 13.11
N ALA A 436 17.33 -12.04 14.26
CA ALA A 436 18.72 -12.26 14.63
C ALA A 436 19.28 -13.54 14.01
N GLU A 437 19.42 -13.64 12.69
CA GLU A 437 20.22 -14.69 12.07
C GLU A 437 21.13 -14.03 11.04
N LEU A 438 22.44 -14.28 11.12
CA LEU A 438 23.44 -13.71 10.22
C LEU A 438 24.48 -14.77 9.88
N GLU A 439 24.63 -15.04 8.58
CA GLU A 439 25.71 -15.88 8.05
C GLU A 439 27.04 -15.12 8.09
N ASP A 440 28.12 -15.84 8.37
CA ASP A 440 29.50 -15.35 8.27
C ASP A 440 30.32 -16.40 7.52
N ASP A 441 31.47 -16.02 6.95
CA ASP A 441 32.40 -16.91 6.24
C ASP A 441 32.86 -18.11 7.10
N SER A 442 32.74 -17.99 8.43
CA SER A 442 33.03 -19.04 9.41
C SER A 442 31.88 -20.04 9.63
N CYS A 443 30.64 -19.69 9.29
CA CYS A 443 29.48 -20.57 9.35
C CYS A 443 29.48 -21.51 8.14
N SER A 444 30.14 -22.66 8.29
CA SER A 444 29.90 -23.79 7.37
C SER A 444 28.48 -24.34 7.58
N VAL A 445 27.49 -23.73 6.93
CA VAL A 445 26.20 -24.38 6.72
C VAL A 445 26.53 -25.66 5.97
N GLN A 446 26.40 -26.81 6.64
CA GLN A 446 26.83 -28.08 6.06
C GLN A 446 26.04 -28.33 4.79
N ASN A 447 26.66 -28.92 3.77
CA ASN A 447 25.94 -29.27 2.55
C ASN A 447 24.93 -30.37 2.89
N HIS A 448 23.65 -30.01 3.02
CA HIS A 448 22.61 -30.90 3.55
C HIS A 448 22.03 -31.85 2.50
N GLU A 449 22.52 -31.82 1.26
CA GLU A 449 22.02 -32.66 0.15
C GLU A 449 22.11 -34.17 0.44
N ASP A 450 23.02 -34.60 1.31
CA ASP A 450 23.22 -36.01 1.70
C ASP A 450 22.51 -36.43 3.01
N HIS A 451 21.76 -35.53 3.65
CA HIS A 451 21.11 -35.79 4.95
C HIS A 451 19.59 -35.99 4.82
N ASP A 452 18.98 -36.75 5.74
CA ASP A 452 17.53 -37.01 5.75
C ASP A 452 16.74 -35.69 5.94
N PRO A 453 16.00 -35.20 4.93
CA PRO A 453 15.29 -33.93 4.99
C PRO A 453 14.06 -33.98 5.91
N THR A 454 13.64 -35.18 6.33
CA THR A 454 12.52 -35.37 7.26
C THR A 454 12.96 -35.31 8.72
N ALA A 455 14.27 -35.40 9.00
CA ALA A 455 14.81 -35.36 10.35
C ALA A 455 14.95 -33.91 10.84
N TYR A 456 14.38 -33.60 12.01
CA TYR A 456 14.47 -32.24 12.57
C TYR A 456 15.92 -31.81 12.85
N GLN A 457 16.80 -32.76 13.17
CA GLN A 457 18.23 -32.49 13.38
C GLN A 457 18.92 -31.97 12.12
N THR A 458 18.50 -32.39 10.92
CA THR A 458 19.05 -31.87 9.65
C THR A 458 18.75 -30.37 9.53
N PHE A 459 17.51 -29.96 9.85
CA PHE A 459 17.11 -28.56 9.88
C PHE A 459 17.81 -27.76 10.99
N LEU A 460 17.95 -28.34 12.19
CA LEU A 460 18.64 -27.69 13.30
C LEU A 460 20.11 -27.42 12.98
N SER A 461 20.78 -28.34 12.28
CA SER A 461 22.17 -28.19 11.83
C SER A 461 22.32 -27.14 10.72
N SER A 462 21.28 -26.88 9.93
CA SER A 462 21.31 -25.84 8.88
C SER A 462 21.14 -24.42 9.43
N ARG A 463 20.65 -24.30 10.67
CA ARG A 463 20.47 -23.01 11.36
C ARG A 463 21.13 -23.07 12.75
N PRO A 464 22.47 -23.16 12.80
CA PRO A 464 23.20 -23.30 14.04
C PRO A 464 23.02 -22.08 14.96
N GLU A 465 23.32 -22.23 16.25
CA GLU A 465 23.14 -21.15 17.24
C GLU A 465 24.03 -19.92 16.94
N GLU A 466 25.14 -20.15 16.26
CA GLU A 466 26.11 -19.16 15.83
C GLU A 466 25.48 -18.06 14.94
N LEU A 467 24.43 -18.37 14.17
CA LEU A 467 23.73 -17.36 13.36
C LEU A 467 23.12 -16.26 14.24
N GLU A 468 22.52 -16.64 15.37
CA GLU A 468 21.98 -15.68 16.35
C GLU A 468 23.07 -14.92 17.07
N VAL A 469 24.15 -15.61 17.45
CA VAL A 469 25.33 -15.01 18.09
C VAL A 469 25.97 -13.95 17.19
N ASN A 470 26.14 -14.23 15.90
CA ASN A 470 26.76 -13.33 14.93
C ASN A 470 25.90 -12.07 14.72
N ALA A 471 24.61 -12.26 14.49
CA ALA A 471 23.65 -11.17 14.31
C ALA A 471 23.62 -10.21 15.51
N ILE A 472 23.54 -10.77 16.72
CA ILE A 472 23.50 -9.98 17.96
C ILE A 472 24.85 -9.28 18.21
N SER A 473 25.97 -9.92 17.87
CA SER A 473 27.29 -9.30 17.96
C SER A 473 27.41 -8.10 17.04
N LEU A 474 26.97 -8.21 15.78
CA LEU A 474 26.96 -7.10 14.81
C LEU A 474 26.11 -5.94 15.32
N ILE A 475 24.86 -6.19 15.70
CA ILE A 475 23.95 -5.13 16.14
C ILE A 475 24.46 -4.46 17.42
N THR A 476 24.96 -5.21 18.40
CA THR A 476 25.49 -4.61 19.62
C THR A 476 26.74 -3.78 19.36
N ALA A 477 27.61 -4.19 18.43
CA ALA A 477 28.76 -3.40 18.00
C ALA A 477 28.35 -2.09 17.29
N LEU A 478 27.31 -2.13 16.45
CA LEU A 478 26.77 -0.92 15.82
C LEU A 478 26.06 -0.01 16.82
N GLN A 479 25.31 -0.58 17.77
CA GLN A 479 24.58 0.17 18.78
C GLN A 479 25.51 0.94 19.73
N GLU A 480 26.76 0.51 19.91
CA GLU A 480 27.77 1.30 20.63
C GLU A 480 28.00 2.69 20.00
N LYS A 481 27.82 2.82 18.68
CA LYS A 481 27.91 4.12 17.98
C LYS A 481 26.61 4.94 18.09
N TYR A 482 25.47 4.27 18.27
CA TYR A 482 24.12 4.84 18.25
C TYR A 482 23.36 4.51 19.54
N ASN A 483 23.97 4.81 20.69
CA ASN A 483 23.53 4.31 21.99
C ASN A 483 22.13 4.77 22.44
N SER A 484 21.63 5.88 21.87
CA SER A 484 20.29 6.40 22.12
C SER A 484 19.20 5.58 21.46
N LEU A 485 19.50 4.95 20.32
CA LEU A 485 18.56 4.12 19.58
C LEU A 485 18.28 2.84 20.36
N ARG A 486 16.99 2.56 20.57
CA ARG A 486 16.57 1.28 21.14
C ARG A 486 16.64 0.20 20.07
N CYS A 487 17.27 -0.92 20.41
CA CYS A 487 17.28 -2.13 19.60
C CYS A 487 16.47 -3.22 20.30
N HIS A 488 15.84 -4.10 19.51
CA HIS A 488 15.07 -5.22 20.02
C HIS A 488 15.35 -6.51 19.25
N ILE A 489 15.69 -7.57 19.99
CA ILE A 489 15.93 -8.90 19.43
C ILE A 489 14.60 -9.62 19.28
N VAL A 490 14.24 -9.97 18.05
CA VAL A 490 13.11 -10.85 17.71
C VAL A 490 13.64 -12.10 16.99
N HIS A 491 13.17 -13.31 17.22
CA HIS A 491 12.62 -13.87 18.44
C HIS A 491 13.70 -14.80 18.99
N LEU A 492 14.27 -14.52 20.17
CA LEU A 492 15.48 -15.21 20.63
C LEU A 492 15.23 -16.70 20.93
N SER A 493 15.95 -17.57 20.21
CA SER A 493 15.95 -19.02 20.41
C SER A 493 17.25 -19.53 21.02
N ALA A 494 18.43 -19.03 20.60
CA ALA A 494 19.72 -19.52 21.09
C ALA A 494 20.08 -18.97 22.48
N ALA A 495 20.20 -19.85 23.47
CA ALA A 495 20.69 -19.51 24.80
C ALA A 495 22.18 -19.14 24.81
N SER A 496 22.96 -19.59 23.82
CA SER A 496 24.37 -19.20 23.66
C SER A 496 24.58 -17.71 23.40
N ALA A 497 23.55 -16.97 22.96
CA ALA A 497 23.62 -15.52 22.80
C ALA A 497 23.43 -14.73 24.11
N LEU A 498 22.90 -15.37 25.17
CA LEU A 498 22.63 -14.71 26.46
C LEU A 498 23.85 -14.00 27.09
N PRO A 499 25.08 -14.54 27.06
CA PRO A 499 26.25 -13.84 27.57
C PRO A 499 26.52 -12.51 26.87
N ILE A 500 26.34 -12.44 25.54
CA ILE A 500 26.55 -11.22 24.75
C ILE A 500 25.48 -10.19 25.08
N ILE A 501 24.22 -10.60 25.20
CA ILE A 501 23.11 -9.75 25.61
C ILE A 501 23.38 -9.14 26.99
N ARG A 502 23.77 -9.96 27.97
CA ARG A 502 24.10 -9.49 29.33
C ARG A 502 25.28 -8.52 29.32
N ALA A 503 26.32 -8.81 28.53
CA ALA A 503 27.47 -7.94 28.39
C ALA A 503 27.09 -6.59 27.76
N ALA A 504 26.32 -6.58 26.66
CA ALA A 504 25.80 -5.39 26.01
C ALA A 504 25.00 -4.50 26.98
N ARG A 505 24.05 -5.10 27.72
CA ARG A 505 23.27 -4.40 28.74
C ARG A 505 24.14 -3.84 29.87
N SER A 506 25.14 -4.58 30.33
CA SER A 506 26.07 -4.10 31.36
C SER A 506 26.91 -2.88 30.92
N ARG A 507 27.13 -2.73 29.61
CA ARG A 507 27.76 -1.53 29.00
C ARG A 507 26.78 -0.37 28.81
N GLY A 508 25.51 -0.55 29.15
CA GLY A 508 24.47 0.48 29.05
C GLY A 508 23.77 0.56 27.69
N LEU A 509 23.93 -0.44 26.81
CA LEU A 509 23.23 -0.46 25.54
C LEU A 509 21.71 -0.62 25.74
N ASN A 510 20.93 0.15 24.98
CA ASN A 510 19.47 0.16 25.03
C ASN A 510 18.88 -1.03 24.25
N LEU A 511 19.13 -2.23 24.75
CA LEU A 511 18.79 -3.49 24.10
C LEU A 511 17.67 -4.20 24.86
N THR A 512 16.60 -4.56 24.15
CA THR A 512 15.49 -5.38 24.67
C THR A 512 15.38 -6.69 23.92
N VAL A 513 14.78 -7.71 24.53
CA VAL A 513 14.79 -9.08 24.05
C VAL A 513 13.44 -9.73 24.30
N GLU A 514 12.88 -10.36 23.27
CA GLU A 514 11.76 -11.29 23.42
C GLU A 514 12.15 -12.72 23.06
N THR A 515 11.42 -13.67 23.63
CA THR A 515 11.42 -15.08 23.19
C THR A 515 9.98 -15.54 22.96
N CYS A 516 9.79 -16.77 22.49
CA CYS A 516 8.49 -17.26 22.05
C CYS A 516 7.98 -18.44 22.87
N PHE A 517 6.65 -18.63 22.87
CA PHE A 517 6.00 -19.76 23.53
C PHE A 517 6.59 -21.11 23.10
N HIS A 518 6.91 -21.29 21.81
CA HIS A 518 7.44 -22.56 21.30
C HIS A 518 8.86 -22.84 21.79
N TYR A 519 9.72 -21.83 21.95
CA TYR A 519 11.07 -22.01 22.51
C TYR A 519 11.05 -22.33 24.01
N LEU A 520 9.97 -21.97 24.71
CA LEU A 520 9.78 -22.25 26.14
C LEU A 520 9.03 -23.56 26.41
N CYS A 521 8.26 -24.07 25.43
CA CYS A 521 7.36 -25.22 25.64
C CYS A 521 7.72 -26.45 24.83
N LEU A 522 8.43 -26.31 23.71
CA LEU A 522 8.81 -27.41 22.83
C LEU A 522 10.32 -27.64 22.92
N SER A 523 10.75 -28.85 22.58
CA SER A 523 12.15 -29.26 22.56
C SER A 523 12.42 -30.00 21.27
N ALA A 524 13.55 -29.71 20.61
CA ALA A 524 14.01 -30.43 19.43
C ALA A 524 14.14 -31.94 19.67
N ASN A 525 14.43 -32.34 20.92
CA ASN A 525 14.58 -33.74 21.32
C ASN A 525 13.28 -34.54 21.15
N ASP A 526 12.12 -33.88 21.18
CA ASP A 526 10.80 -34.50 21.18
C ASP A 526 10.12 -34.45 19.80
N ILE A 527 10.77 -33.85 18.79
CA ILE A 527 10.18 -33.66 17.45
C ILE A 527 10.43 -34.91 16.58
N PRO A 528 9.39 -35.64 16.16
CA PRO A 528 9.55 -36.79 15.27
C PRO A 528 9.94 -36.38 13.85
N HIS A 529 10.46 -37.34 13.08
CA HIS A 529 10.68 -37.17 11.64
C HIS A 529 9.36 -36.87 10.91
N GLY A 530 9.43 -36.10 9.83
CA GLY A 530 8.29 -35.84 8.96
C GLY A 530 7.24 -34.90 9.56
N ARG A 531 7.63 -34.00 10.47
CA ARG A 531 6.72 -33.11 11.20
C ARG A 531 7.01 -31.63 10.92
N PRO A 532 6.69 -31.13 9.71
CA PRO A 532 7.01 -29.76 9.30
C PRO A 532 6.20 -28.66 10.02
N GLU A 533 5.15 -29.01 10.76
CA GLU A 533 4.44 -28.05 11.63
C GLU A 533 5.33 -27.46 12.74
N PHE A 534 6.43 -28.11 13.09
CA PHE A 534 7.42 -27.61 14.06
C PHE A 534 8.48 -26.70 13.44
N LYS A 535 8.52 -26.58 12.11
CA LYS A 535 9.49 -25.71 11.44
C LYS A 535 9.17 -24.23 11.68
N CYS A 536 10.12 -23.53 12.26
CA CYS A 536 10.19 -22.07 12.41
C CYS A 536 11.64 -21.62 12.35
N CYS A 537 11.85 -20.34 12.07
CA CYS A 537 13.17 -19.73 12.02
C CYS A 537 13.16 -18.52 12.97
N PRO A 538 14.07 -18.42 13.95
CA PRO A 538 15.07 -19.43 14.35
C PRO A 538 14.43 -20.77 14.80
N PRO A 539 15.17 -21.91 14.76
CA PRO A 539 14.60 -23.22 15.06
C PRO A 539 14.28 -23.42 16.55
N ILE A 540 13.38 -24.36 16.87
CA ILE A 540 13.21 -24.88 18.24
C ILE A 540 14.49 -25.65 18.59
N ARG A 541 15.06 -25.41 19.77
CA ARG A 541 16.33 -26.01 20.18
C ARG A 541 16.14 -27.07 21.27
N SER A 542 17.26 -27.60 21.77
CA SER A 542 17.28 -28.67 22.76
C SER A 542 16.63 -28.29 24.09
N GLU A 543 16.34 -29.30 24.91
CA GLU A 543 15.81 -29.11 26.26
C GLU A 543 16.72 -28.25 27.15
N SER A 544 18.05 -28.43 27.08
CA SER A 544 18.99 -27.62 27.85
C SER A 544 19.00 -26.15 27.41
N ASN A 545 18.80 -25.89 26.12
CA ASN A 545 18.62 -24.54 25.61
C ASN A 545 17.33 -23.91 26.16
N ARG A 546 16.20 -24.64 26.06
CA ARG A 546 14.91 -24.20 26.61
C ARG A 546 15.00 -23.84 28.09
N ASP A 547 15.65 -24.67 28.89
CA ASP A 547 15.80 -24.41 30.32
C ASP A 547 16.66 -23.16 30.59
N ALA A 548 17.71 -22.92 29.79
CA ALA A 548 18.50 -21.69 29.87
C ALA A 548 17.69 -20.43 29.47
N LEU A 549 16.77 -20.52 28.51
CA LEU A 549 15.85 -19.42 28.18
C LEU A 549 14.87 -19.14 29.33
N TRP A 550 14.38 -20.17 30.02
CA TRP A 550 13.56 -19.99 31.23
C TRP A 550 14.32 -19.26 32.34
N GLU A 551 15.56 -19.66 32.62
CA GLU A 551 16.41 -18.96 33.60
C GLU A 551 16.66 -17.50 33.20
N ALA A 552 16.84 -17.23 31.90
CA ALA A 552 17.01 -15.88 31.37
C ALA A 552 15.74 -15.01 31.48
N LEU A 553 14.54 -15.60 31.47
CA LEU A 553 13.29 -14.87 31.79
C LEU A 553 13.18 -14.57 33.28
N ILE A 554 13.61 -15.51 34.13
CA ILE A 554 13.57 -15.37 35.59
C ILE A 554 14.55 -14.28 36.05
N ASP A 555 15.77 -14.27 35.50
CA ASP A 555 16.80 -13.28 35.87
C ASP A 555 16.62 -11.91 35.19
N GLY A 556 15.69 -11.80 34.23
CA GLY A 556 15.37 -10.57 33.49
C GLY A 556 16.30 -10.26 32.32
N THR A 557 17.13 -11.20 31.89
CA THR A 557 17.90 -11.09 30.64
C THR A 557 16.97 -11.02 29.43
N ILE A 558 15.89 -11.80 29.43
CA ILE A 558 14.79 -11.73 28.44
C ILE A 558 13.65 -10.92 29.06
N ASP A 559 13.08 -9.97 28.32
CA ASP A 559 12.08 -9.02 28.87
C ASP A 559 10.66 -9.57 28.79
N CYS A 560 10.29 -10.14 27.63
CA CYS A 560 8.92 -10.52 27.33
C CYS A 560 8.80 -11.81 26.51
N VAL A 561 7.58 -12.36 26.49
CA VAL A 561 7.25 -13.56 25.72
C VAL A 561 6.13 -13.25 24.73
N VAL A 562 6.34 -13.62 23.47
CA VAL A 562 5.39 -13.40 22.37
C VAL A 562 5.05 -14.69 21.61
N SER A 563 4.17 -14.58 20.63
CA SER A 563 3.69 -15.72 19.85
C SER A 563 4.57 -16.11 18.67
N ASP A 564 5.18 -15.10 18.02
CA ASP A 564 5.69 -15.16 16.64
C ASP A 564 4.77 -15.99 15.73
N HIS A 565 3.49 -15.58 15.72
CA HIS A 565 2.49 -16.27 14.95
C HIS A 565 2.65 -15.96 13.46
N SER A 566 3.24 -16.90 12.73
CA SER A 566 3.53 -16.79 11.30
C SER A 566 2.83 -17.91 10.53
N PRO A 567 1.51 -17.78 10.25
CA PRO A 567 0.75 -18.80 9.56
C PRO A 567 1.01 -18.78 8.05
N CYS A 568 0.97 -19.96 7.43
CA CYS A 568 0.95 -20.14 5.98
C CYS A 568 -0.18 -21.08 5.57
N VAL A 569 -0.49 -21.15 4.27
CA VAL A 569 -1.40 -22.16 3.73
C VAL A 569 -0.81 -23.57 3.93
N ALA A 570 -1.66 -24.59 4.01
CA ALA A 570 -1.24 -25.93 4.43
C ALA A 570 -0.26 -26.58 3.43
N GLU A 571 -0.38 -26.24 2.15
CA GLU A 571 0.45 -26.71 1.04
C GLU A 571 1.92 -26.32 1.25
N LEU A 572 2.17 -25.09 1.72
CA LEU A 572 3.52 -24.60 1.99
C LEU A 572 4.20 -25.34 3.16
N LYS A 573 3.43 -26.03 4.02
CA LYS A 573 3.99 -26.88 5.07
C LYS A 573 4.42 -28.26 4.59
N LYS A 574 4.08 -28.69 3.37
CA LYS A 574 4.56 -29.97 2.80
C LYS A 574 4.31 -31.18 3.71
N PHE A 575 3.09 -31.26 4.26
CA PHE A 575 2.70 -32.31 5.19
C PHE A 575 2.75 -33.72 4.60
N GLU A 576 2.54 -33.85 3.29
CA GLU A 576 2.54 -35.15 2.60
C GLU A 576 3.96 -35.67 2.40
N GLU A 577 4.89 -34.79 2.05
CA GLU A 577 6.31 -35.13 1.87
C GLU A 577 7.03 -35.31 3.21
N GLY A 578 6.63 -34.55 4.24
CA GLY A 578 7.32 -34.52 5.53
C GLY A 578 8.71 -33.86 5.46
N ASP A 579 9.04 -33.22 4.35
CA ASP A 579 10.30 -32.51 4.14
C ASP A 579 10.32 -31.22 4.97
N ILE A 580 11.14 -31.22 6.02
CA ILE A 580 11.30 -30.08 6.92
C ILE A 580 12.18 -29.02 6.27
N MET A 581 13.13 -29.38 5.41
CA MET A 581 14.07 -28.43 4.80
C MET A 581 13.37 -27.47 3.84
N THR A 582 12.38 -27.95 3.09
CA THR A 582 11.68 -27.13 2.10
C THR A 582 10.29 -26.63 2.53
N ALA A 583 9.78 -27.05 3.69
CA ALA A 583 8.55 -26.51 4.27
C ALA A 583 8.67 -25.04 4.70
N TRP A 584 7.56 -24.31 4.80
CA TRP A 584 7.54 -22.93 5.30
C TRP A 584 7.93 -22.83 6.79
N GLY A 585 8.77 -21.86 7.14
CA GLY A 585 9.32 -21.67 8.48
C GLY A 585 8.49 -20.77 9.41
N GLY A 586 7.27 -21.17 9.78
CA GLY A 586 6.42 -20.42 10.73
C GLY A 586 5.58 -21.28 11.68
N ILE A 587 5.20 -20.74 12.84
CA ILE A 587 4.46 -21.43 13.91
C ILE A 587 3.04 -20.85 14.12
N ASN A 588 2.08 -21.74 14.38
CA ASN A 588 0.71 -21.37 14.73
C ASN A 588 0.45 -21.51 16.24
N SER A 589 0.37 -20.38 16.97
CA SER A 589 0.31 -20.37 18.45
C SER A 589 -0.75 -19.43 19.06
N LEU A 590 -1.37 -18.52 18.28
CA LEU A 590 -2.32 -17.55 18.84
C LEU A 590 -3.51 -18.23 19.53
N GLY A 591 -3.86 -17.71 20.71
CA GLY A 591 -4.92 -18.23 21.57
C GLY A 591 -4.43 -19.19 22.67
N PHE A 592 -3.22 -19.75 22.56
CA PHE A 592 -2.70 -20.73 23.52
C PHE A 592 -1.67 -20.20 24.50
N GLY A 593 -1.14 -18.98 24.30
CA GLY A 593 0.03 -18.45 25.03
C GLY A 593 -0.05 -18.54 26.56
N LEU A 594 -1.18 -18.09 27.16
CA LEU A 594 -1.37 -18.14 28.61
C LEU A 594 -1.38 -19.59 29.13
N SER A 595 -2.10 -20.49 28.46
CA SER A 595 -2.19 -21.91 28.83
C SER A 595 -0.84 -22.62 28.66
N LEU A 596 -0.09 -22.32 27.60
CA LEU A 596 1.25 -22.86 27.34
C LEU A 596 2.22 -22.47 28.46
N LEU A 597 2.33 -21.17 28.75
CA LEU A 597 3.22 -20.67 29.81
C LEU A 597 2.79 -21.14 31.19
N TRP A 598 1.49 -21.25 31.45
CA TRP A 598 1.01 -21.78 32.73
C TRP A 598 1.38 -23.25 32.90
N THR A 599 1.14 -24.07 31.87
CA THR A 599 1.43 -25.51 31.90
C THR A 599 2.92 -25.79 32.15
N GLU A 600 3.81 -25.12 31.42
CA GLU A 600 5.25 -25.31 31.58
C GLU A 600 5.84 -24.57 32.77
N GLY A 601 5.30 -23.39 33.09
CA GLY A 601 5.72 -22.57 34.21
C GLY A 601 5.40 -23.22 35.57
N GLN A 602 4.27 -23.93 35.68
CA GLN A 602 3.92 -24.69 36.88
C GLN A 602 5.00 -25.72 37.25
N LYS A 603 5.58 -26.40 36.26
CA LYS A 603 6.66 -27.38 36.47
C LYS A 603 7.93 -26.73 37.01
N ARG A 604 8.09 -25.42 36.79
CA ARG A 604 9.28 -24.62 37.12
C ARG A 604 9.04 -23.64 38.27
N GLY A 605 7.90 -23.72 38.96
CA GLY A 605 7.57 -22.83 40.08
C GLY A 605 7.31 -21.38 39.68
N ILE A 606 6.98 -21.12 38.41
CA ILE A 606 6.68 -19.78 37.91
C ILE A 606 5.31 -19.34 38.40
N SER A 607 5.26 -18.13 38.96
CA SER A 607 4.02 -17.51 39.41
C SER A 607 3.22 -16.89 38.26
N LEU A 608 1.90 -16.79 38.44
CA LEU A 608 1.03 -16.07 37.50
C LEU A 608 1.47 -14.59 37.33
N GLY A 609 1.95 -13.96 38.40
CA GLY A 609 2.45 -12.58 38.34
C GLY A 609 3.64 -12.43 37.38
N GLN A 610 4.55 -13.41 37.33
CA GLN A 610 5.65 -13.41 36.36
C GLN A 610 5.13 -13.56 34.92
N ILE A 611 4.18 -14.48 34.68
CA ILE A 611 3.57 -14.65 33.35
C ILE A 611 2.87 -13.38 32.89
N ILE A 612 2.09 -12.73 33.76
CA ILE A 612 1.42 -11.45 33.46
C ILE A 612 2.45 -10.37 33.14
N ARG A 613 3.53 -10.28 33.92
CA ARG A 613 4.61 -9.32 33.65
C ARG A 613 5.19 -9.51 32.25
N TRP A 614 5.59 -10.73 31.88
CA TRP A 614 6.23 -11.01 30.60
C TRP A 614 5.30 -10.89 29.39
N THR A 615 3.99 -11.10 29.56
CA THR A 615 3.04 -11.14 28.43
C THR A 615 2.17 -9.89 28.32
N SER A 616 2.09 -9.08 29.38
CA SER A 616 1.23 -7.89 29.45
C SER A 616 2.01 -6.62 29.78
N GLU A 617 2.74 -6.59 30.90
CA GLU A 617 3.41 -5.36 31.35
C GLU A 617 4.60 -4.98 30.46
N GLU A 618 5.52 -5.92 30.26
CA GLU A 618 6.74 -5.68 29.48
C GLU A 618 6.43 -5.59 27.97
N THR A 619 5.42 -6.30 27.47
CA THR A 619 4.95 -6.17 26.07
C THR A 619 4.29 -4.81 25.82
N ALA A 620 3.42 -4.36 26.72
CA ALA A 620 2.83 -3.01 26.62
C ALA A 620 3.91 -1.93 26.70
N LYS A 621 4.92 -2.11 27.55
CA LYS A 621 6.07 -1.21 27.64
C LYS A 621 6.90 -1.22 26.36
N HIS A 622 7.20 -2.40 25.80
CA HIS A 622 7.91 -2.52 24.54
C HIS A 622 7.18 -1.81 23.39
N ALA A 623 5.85 -1.91 23.34
CA ALA A 623 5.00 -1.26 22.34
C ALA A 623 4.72 0.23 22.61
N GLY A 624 5.23 0.80 23.71
CA GLY A 624 4.97 2.20 24.07
C GLY A 624 3.55 2.49 24.57
N LEU A 625 2.87 1.47 25.10
CA LEU A 625 1.47 1.50 25.53
C LEU A 625 1.28 1.44 27.05
N SER A 626 2.33 1.51 27.88
CA SER A 626 2.21 1.38 29.35
C SER A 626 1.29 2.39 30.03
N SER A 627 1.00 3.52 29.38
CA SER A 627 0.07 4.54 29.90
C SER A 627 -1.39 4.11 29.84
N SER A 628 -1.74 3.16 28.97
CA SER A 628 -3.13 2.71 28.75
C SER A 628 -3.30 1.19 28.78
N LYS A 629 -2.25 0.40 28.54
CA LYS A 629 -2.26 -1.08 28.46
C LYS A 629 -1.30 -1.73 29.45
N GLY A 630 -1.47 -3.04 29.63
CA GLY A 630 -0.53 -3.92 30.36
C GLY A 630 -0.80 -4.04 31.86
N ARG A 631 -1.74 -3.29 32.42
CA ARG A 631 -2.06 -3.33 33.86
C ARG A 631 -3.55 -3.15 34.13
N LEU A 632 -4.05 -3.79 35.18
CA LEU A 632 -5.37 -3.54 35.74
C LEU A 632 -5.30 -2.43 36.79
N SER A 633 -5.47 -1.18 36.35
CA SER A 633 -5.51 0.01 37.21
C SER A 633 -6.45 1.08 36.68
N VAL A 634 -6.96 1.94 37.57
CA VAL A 634 -7.79 3.09 37.17
C VAL A 634 -7.00 3.97 36.20
N GLY A 635 -7.57 4.24 35.02
CA GLY A 635 -6.94 5.00 33.94
C GLY A 635 -6.45 4.14 32.76
N HIS A 636 -6.30 2.82 32.95
CA HIS A 636 -5.98 1.87 31.89
C HIS A 636 -7.24 1.37 31.17
N ASP A 637 -7.07 0.88 29.94
CA ASP A 637 -8.12 0.24 29.17
C ASP A 637 -8.63 -1.01 29.90
N GLY A 638 -9.95 -1.18 29.91
CA GLY A 638 -10.63 -2.32 30.54
C GLY A 638 -10.48 -3.63 29.77
N ASP A 639 -9.23 -4.02 29.50
CA ASP A 639 -8.83 -5.25 28.82
C ASP A 639 -8.63 -6.36 29.87
N LEU A 640 -9.53 -7.34 29.90
CA LEU A 640 -9.60 -8.36 30.95
C LEU A 640 -9.64 -9.77 30.36
N VAL A 641 -9.09 -10.72 31.11
CA VAL A 641 -9.22 -12.16 30.84
C VAL A 641 -9.84 -12.82 32.07
N ILE A 642 -10.96 -13.51 31.87
CA ILE A 642 -11.56 -14.39 32.88
C ILE A 642 -11.03 -15.79 32.59
N TRP A 643 -10.39 -16.40 33.58
CA TRP A 643 -9.55 -17.57 33.40
C TRP A 643 -9.75 -18.60 34.51
N ASP A 644 -9.82 -19.87 34.13
CA ASP A 644 -9.85 -21.00 35.07
C ASP A 644 -8.47 -21.68 35.07
N PRO A 645 -7.63 -21.48 36.10
CA PRO A 645 -6.28 -22.06 36.18
C PRO A 645 -6.23 -23.57 36.36
N ALA A 646 -7.33 -24.20 36.79
CA ALA A 646 -7.41 -25.62 37.11
C ALA A 646 -8.03 -26.44 35.96
N ALA A 647 -8.74 -25.79 35.05
CA ALA A 647 -9.28 -26.45 33.86
C ALA A 647 -8.17 -26.98 32.94
N GLU A 648 -8.46 -28.11 32.31
CA GLU A 648 -7.59 -28.78 31.34
C GLU A 648 -8.17 -28.64 29.93
N LEU A 649 -7.31 -28.40 28.94
CA LEU A 649 -7.63 -28.32 27.53
C LEU A 649 -6.76 -29.29 26.74
N LYS A 650 -7.38 -30.30 26.12
CA LYS A 650 -6.73 -31.11 25.10
C LYS A 650 -6.84 -30.41 23.75
N VAL A 651 -5.71 -29.90 23.26
CA VAL A 651 -5.66 -29.12 22.02
C VAL A 651 -6.06 -30.00 20.83
N SER A 652 -6.98 -29.50 20.02
CA SER A 652 -7.53 -30.14 18.83
C SER A 652 -7.90 -29.07 17.80
N LYS A 653 -8.20 -29.48 16.56
CA LYS A 653 -8.54 -28.56 15.46
C LYS A 653 -9.72 -27.64 15.74
N GLU A 654 -10.66 -28.05 16.59
CA GLU A 654 -11.82 -27.24 17.00
C GLU A 654 -11.42 -25.97 17.75
N HIS A 655 -10.24 -25.97 18.37
CA HIS A 655 -9.71 -24.84 19.13
C HIS A 655 -8.89 -23.87 18.26
N PHE A 656 -8.62 -24.23 17.00
CA PHE A 656 -7.86 -23.38 16.08
C PHE A 656 -8.79 -22.32 15.50
N HIS A 657 -8.78 -21.14 16.09
CA HIS A 657 -9.59 -20.01 15.59
C HIS A 657 -8.91 -19.26 14.42
N PHE A 658 -7.62 -19.46 14.18
CA PHE A 658 -6.90 -18.94 13.00
C PHE A 658 -7.29 -19.68 11.71
N LYS A 659 -7.06 -19.06 10.53
CA LYS A 659 -7.54 -19.55 9.21
C LYS A 659 -7.01 -20.95 8.87
N ASN A 660 -5.70 -21.17 8.96
CA ASN A 660 -5.04 -22.42 8.58
C ASN A 660 -4.99 -23.42 9.75
N LYS A 661 -5.80 -24.49 9.70
CA LYS A 661 -6.13 -25.35 10.87
C LYS A 661 -5.06 -26.41 11.22
N PHE A 662 -3.82 -25.99 11.44
CA PHE A 662 -2.74 -26.84 11.95
C PHE A 662 -1.91 -26.10 13.02
N SER A 663 -1.27 -26.85 13.92
CA SER A 663 -0.41 -26.30 14.97
C SER A 663 0.55 -27.35 15.53
N ALA A 664 1.77 -26.95 15.90
CA ALA A 664 2.72 -27.78 16.62
C ALA A 664 2.22 -28.23 18.00
N TYR A 665 1.19 -27.56 18.55
CA TYR A 665 0.60 -27.86 19.85
C TYR A 665 -0.59 -28.84 19.77
N GLU A 666 -0.95 -29.32 18.58
CA GLU A 666 -2.07 -30.28 18.45
C GLU A 666 -1.81 -31.52 19.32
N ARG A 667 -2.83 -31.99 20.03
CA ARG A 667 -2.81 -33.13 20.97
C ARG A 667 -2.10 -32.89 22.30
N MET A 668 -1.48 -31.72 22.52
CA MET A 668 -0.99 -31.35 23.84
C MET A 668 -2.15 -31.16 24.82
N VAL A 669 -1.87 -31.44 26.09
CA VAL A 669 -2.78 -31.19 27.20
C VAL A 669 -2.26 -29.97 27.94
N LEU A 670 -3.05 -28.89 27.95
CA LEU A 670 -2.69 -27.62 28.57
C LEU A 670 -3.56 -27.37 29.80
N ASN A 671 -2.94 -26.89 30.87
CA ASN A 671 -3.62 -26.40 32.06
C ASN A 671 -3.94 -24.90 31.90
N GLY A 672 -5.04 -24.49 32.52
CA GLY A 672 -5.46 -23.10 32.55
C GLY A 672 -6.22 -22.70 31.29
N VAL A 673 -7.53 -22.49 31.37
CA VAL A 673 -8.38 -22.22 30.20
C VAL A 673 -9.05 -20.85 30.30
N VAL A 674 -8.94 -20.06 29.23
CA VAL A 674 -9.66 -18.78 29.11
C VAL A 674 -11.15 -19.05 28.96
N GLN A 675 -11.93 -18.47 29.87
CA GLN A 675 -13.39 -18.53 29.88
C GLN A 675 -14.01 -17.37 29.10
N GLN A 676 -13.51 -16.14 29.32
CA GLN A 676 -13.96 -14.96 28.61
C GLN A 676 -12.81 -13.98 28.37
N THR A 677 -12.89 -13.22 27.28
CA THR A 677 -12.01 -12.09 26.98
C THR A 677 -12.83 -10.83 26.84
N VAL A 678 -12.39 -9.75 27.48
CA VAL A 678 -13.03 -8.44 27.46
C VAL A 678 -12.03 -7.44 26.91
N LEU A 679 -12.42 -6.67 25.89
CA LEU A 679 -11.64 -5.60 25.29
C LEU A 679 -12.34 -4.26 25.58
N ARG A 680 -11.71 -3.39 26.37
CA ARG A 680 -12.25 -2.08 26.80
C ARG A 680 -13.70 -2.16 27.33
N GLY A 681 -13.96 -3.16 28.17
CA GLY A 681 -15.28 -3.40 28.76
C GLY A 681 -16.29 -4.11 27.86
N ARG A 682 -15.93 -4.53 26.63
CA ARG A 682 -16.80 -5.32 25.74
C ARG A 682 -16.32 -6.76 25.66
N VAL A 683 -17.22 -7.72 25.82
CA VAL A 683 -16.90 -9.13 25.65
C VAL A 683 -16.57 -9.41 24.18
N THR A 684 -15.41 -10.00 23.91
CA THR A 684 -14.93 -10.38 22.57
C THR A 684 -14.80 -11.89 22.39
N TYR A 685 -14.87 -12.64 23.48
CA TYR A 685 -14.92 -14.10 23.49
C TYR A 685 -15.62 -14.57 24.75
N ASP A 686 -16.54 -15.53 24.63
CA ASP A 686 -17.22 -16.18 25.75
C ASP A 686 -17.40 -17.68 25.50
N ARG A 687 -16.59 -18.49 26.17
CA ARG A 687 -16.63 -19.96 26.07
C ARG A 687 -17.99 -20.54 26.48
N THR A 688 -18.72 -19.89 27.38
CA THR A 688 -20.05 -20.35 27.84
C THR A 688 -21.16 -20.07 26.83
N GLN A 689 -20.90 -19.18 25.86
CA GLN A 689 -21.82 -18.79 24.78
C GLN A 689 -21.24 -19.15 23.41
N ASN A 690 -20.70 -20.37 23.27
CA ASN A 690 -20.13 -20.88 22.01
C ASN A 690 -18.96 -20.04 21.44
N GLY A 691 -18.20 -19.34 22.28
CA GLY A 691 -16.98 -18.63 21.90
C GLY A 691 -17.25 -17.27 21.27
N PHE A 692 -17.45 -17.23 19.95
CA PHE A 692 -17.58 -15.98 19.17
C PHE A 692 -19.00 -15.75 18.63
N ASP A 693 -19.95 -16.65 18.89
CA ASP A 693 -21.30 -16.57 18.36
C ASP A 693 -21.97 -15.23 18.73
N GLY A 694 -22.47 -14.50 17.73
CA GLY A 694 -23.12 -13.21 17.91
C GLY A 694 -22.18 -12.04 18.24
N LEU A 695 -20.86 -12.25 18.26
CA LEU A 695 -19.87 -11.21 18.49
C LEU A 695 -19.28 -10.70 17.18
N THR A 696 -19.07 -9.38 17.09
CA THR A 696 -18.37 -8.75 15.97
C THR A 696 -16.95 -8.40 16.40
N PRO A 697 -15.91 -8.68 15.58
CA PRO A 697 -14.56 -8.20 15.85
C PRO A 697 -14.57 -6.68 16.06
N THR A 698 -13.91 -6.22 17.12
CA THR A 698 -13.79 -4.79 17.43
C THR A 698 -12.34 -4.43 17.74
N GLY A 699 -11.94 -3.19 17.43
CA GLY A 699 -10.58 -2.72 17.60
C GLY A 699 -10.47 -1.23 17.28
N LYS A 700 -9.35 -0.61 17.62
CA LYS A 700 -8.93 0.70 17.08
C LYS A 700 -7.46 0.58 16.72
N LEU A 701 -7.04 1.25 15.66
CA LEU A 701 -5.61 1.51 15.45
C LEU A 701 -5.10 2.32 16.65
N LEU A 702 -4.01 1.87 17.27
CA LEU A 702 -3.45 2.43 18.51
C LEU A 702 -2.22 3.29 18.22
#